data_AF-A0A7V8JYQ3-F1
#
_entry.id   AF-A0A7V8JYQ3-F1
#
_cell.length_a   1.000
_cell.length_b   1.000
_cell.length_c   1.000
_cell.angle_alpha   90.00
_cell.angle_beta   90.00
_cell.angle_gamma   90.00
#
_symmetry.space_group_name_H-M   'P 1'
#
loop_
_entity.id
_entity.type
_entity.pdbx_description
1 polymer ?
#
loop_
_entity_poly.entity_id
_entity_poly.type
_entity_poly.pdbx_seq_one_letter_code
_entity_poly.pdbx_strand_id
1 'polypeptide(L)'
;MSNDIHSDLHATLAERSRHLQAVAHSLKTELFGIDDIIDRVIDSLRAWYVLPQLIGRPVVICLWGLTGTGKTQLVRRLGFYDRFIEVQMDGFSHGSGHRSAGSISAMLAESGIAEGERGILVLDEFQRFRTVDKHGKEAKVERYQDVWALLSDGRLPPSLSVLGEIESSLAWAEYDQDRKSVDEDDDEEDQKDGKPRRKRRLQLSPWEAQEFKRCLKLRESLLDIMTWKPAEIQERLRAFRASQESWETDYSKLLVFVSGNLDEMYAETAKRVEDCDTDADIFHALTKKLSLIDVKKALAERFKPEQIARLGNNHVIYPSFDRATYVRLILSICDRYVGEIQESSGVRFVLDASVYEQIYANAVFPAQGTRPLFSSIHAILSATLVNAALWALEQGANGAEPVWLMLDAGDGSQGAQGQAKMVARFRLARREFPVVLELNRLKQRANADFRALLAVHEAGHGLVYALLFGRAPQEIRINVASFEGGYNSYVKRKAWSKQNTLDSICVSLAGRAAERLVFGDAGATTGAEQDLAQATETAARHVRHHAFGSRWSRTDVTTDANDNLNTDVAATNREIEQILAREHIRALELIESHATAFLAVVDALMAQGSIAPAELAALLGLPLATAGPPAGPEAEPLDAYATQLASFKARGKPPAGGAARLLRALA
;
A
#
# COMPACT_ATOMS: atom_id res chain seq x y z
N MET A 1 -29.16 8.85 48.39
CA MET A 1 -28.60 9.81 47.41
C MET A 1 -27.40 9.18 46.67
N SER A 2 -27.59 8.07 45.94
CA SER A 2 -26.49 7.36 45.25
C SER A 2 -26.83 6.88 43.82
N ASN A 3 -28.02 7.19 43.29
CA ASN A 3 -28.46 6.69 41.98
C ASN A 3 -28.35 7.70 40.82
N ASP A 4 -28.03 8.98 41.09
CA ASP A 4 -28.03 10.03 40.03
C ASP A 4 -26.73 10.09 39.21
N ILE A 5 -25.57 9.81 39.82
CA ILE A 5 -24.27 9.91 39.13
C ILE A 5 -24.15 8.88 37.99
N HIS A 6 -24.78 7.71 38.16
CA HIS A 6 -24.80 6.67 37.14
C HIS A 6 -25.69 7.06 35.94
N SER A 7 -26.82 7.74 36.19
CA SER A 7 -27.76 8.18 35.14
C SER A 7 -27.10 9.13 34.14
N ASP A 8 -26.44 10.19 34.63
CA ASP A 8 -25.84 11.23 33.78
C ASP A 8 -24.61 10.74 33.02
N LEU A 9 -23.79 9.89 33.65
CA LEU A 9 -22.67 9.23 32.99
C LEU A 9 -23.20 8.31 31.88
N HIS A 10 -24.20 7.47 32.15
CA HIS A 10 -24.79 6.60 31.13
C HIS A 10 -25.42 7.38 29.97
N ALA A 11 -26.09 8.50 30.25
CA ALA A 11 -26.66 9.38 29.23
C ALA A 11 -25.56 9.98 28.33
N THR A 12 -24.49 10.51 28.93
CA THR A 12 -23.34 11.08 28.20
C THR A 12 -22.61 10.02 27.36
N LEU A 13 -22.44 8.80 27.89
CA LEU A 13 -21.83 7.69 27.16
C LEU A 13 -22.70 7.25 25.96
N ALA A 14 -24.01 7.17 26.15
CA ALA A 14 -24.96 6.81 25.10
C ALA A 14 -25.04 7.89 24.01
N GLU A 15 -24.96 9.17 24.36
CA GLU A 15 -24.88 10.28 23.41
C GLU A 15 -23.59 10.22 22.58
N ARG A 16 -22.42 10.11 23.22
CA ARG A 16 -21.13 10.00 22.52
C ARG A 16 -21.07 8.76 21.62
N SER A 17 -21.61 7.63 22.07
CA SER A 17 -21.66 6.41 21.27
C SER A 17 -22.59 6.55 20.06
N ARG A 18 -23.75 7.23 20.20
CA ARG A 18 -24.64 7.53 19.08
C ARG A 18 -24.00 8.47 18.07
N HIS A 19 -23.28 9.49 18.54
CA HIS A 19 -22.54 10.40 17.67
C HIS A 19 -21.51 9.66 16.82
N LEU A 20 -20.71 8.76 17.43
CA LEU A 20 -19.76 7.93 16.68
C LEU A 20 -20.44 7.04 15.63
N GLN A 21 -21.59 6.46 15.94
CA GLN A 21 -22.35 5.65 14.97
C GLN A 21 -22.87 6.49 13.80
N ALA A 22 -23.32 7.72 14.07
CA ALA A 22 -23.73 8.65 13.02
C ALA A 22 -22.56 9.03 12.11
N VAL A 23 -21.38 9.31 12.69
CA VAL A 23 -20.15 9.55 11.92
C VAL A 23 -19.77 8.32 11.08
N ALA A 24 -19.80 7.12 11.66
CA ALA A 24 -19.52 5.89 10.93
C ALA A 24 -20.48 5.68 9.74
N HIS A 25 -21.78 5.94 9.93
CA HIS A 25 -22.76 5.86 8.86
C HIS A 25 -22.48 6.87 7.74
N SER A 26 -22.20 8.13 8.10
CA SER A 26 -21.81 9.16 7.13
C SER A 26 -20.57 8.76 6.34
N LEU A 27 -19.53 8.23 7.00
CA LEU A 27 -18.31 7.79 6.35
C LEU A 27 -18.57 6.67 5.32
N LYS A 28 -19.43 5.69 5.65
CA LYS A 28 -19.78 4.59 4.74
C LYS A 28 -20.56 5.05 3.50
N THR A 29 -21.27 6.17 3.60
CA THR A 29 -21.95 6.77 2.43
C THR A 29 -21.01 7.53 1.50
N GLU A 30 -19.92 8.09 2.04
CA GLU A 30 -18.95 8.88 1.27
C GLU A 30 -17.77 8.06 0.74
N LEU A 31 -17.32 7.06 1.50
CA LEU A 31 -16.14 6.25 1.20
C LEU A 31 -16.55 4.83 0.83
N PHE A 32 -16.37 4.46 -0.44
CA PHE A 32 -16.81 3.17 -0.95
C PHE A 32 -15.78 2.05 -0.72
N GLY A 33 -16.27 0.86 -0.40
CA GLY A 33 -15.47 -0.37 -0.36
C GLY A 33 -14.55 -0.51 0.86
N ILE A 34 -14.72 0.33 1.89
CA ILE A 34 -13.90 0.33 3.12
C ILE A 34 -14.74 0.22 4.40
N ASP A 35 -15.98 -0.27 4.32
CA ASP A 35 -16.92 -0.35 5.45
C ASP A 35 -16.32 -1.10 6.67
N ASP A 36 -15.71 -2.26 6.43
CA ASP A 36 -15.04 -3.05 7.48
C ASP A 36 -13.88 -2.30 8.13
N ILE A 37 -13.20 -1.45 7.35
CA ILE A 37 -12.08 -0.63 7.82
C ILE A 37 -12.59 0.52 8.68
N ILE A 38 -13.67 1.18 8.24
CA ILE A 38 -14.36 2.22 9.03
C ILE A 38 -14.78 1.64 10.37
N ASP A 39 -15.40 0.46 10.39
CA ASP A 39 -15.84 -0.17 11.65
C ASP A 39 -14.67 -0.45 12.60
N ARG A 40 -13.56 -1.02 12.09
CA ARG A 40 -12.35 -1.27 12.90
C ARG A 40 -11.74 0.01 13.46
N VAL A 41 -11.70 1.09 12.68
CA VAL A 41 -11.17 2.39 13.14
C VAL A 41 -12.10 2.99 14.20
N ILE A 42 -13.43 2.95 13.98
CA ILE A 42 -14.44 3.44 14.92
C ILE A 42 -14.39 2.67 16.24
N ASP A 43 -14.22 1.34 16.20
CA ASP A 43 -14.06 0.53 17.39
C ASP A 43 -12.77 0.87 18.16
N SER A 44 -11.68 1.13 17.43
CA SER A 44 -10.39 1.51 18.00
C SER A 44 -10.42 2.87 18.71
N LEU A 45 -11.14 3.85 18.16
CA LEU A 45 -11.26 5.19 18.75
C LEU A 45 -12.38 5.29 19.80
N ARG A 46 -13.26 4.29 19.90
CA ARG A 46 -14.42 4.32 20.80
C ARG A 46 -14.03 4.61 22.25
N ALA A 47 -13.04 3.90 22.77
CA ALA A 47 -12.58 4.08 24.15
C ALA A 47 -12.05 5.51 24.38
N TRP A 48 -11.28 6.03 23.42
CA TRP A 48 -10.72 7.38 23.45
C TRP A 48 -11.78 8.47 23.40
N TYR A 49 -12.80 8.32 22.54
CA TYR A 49 -13.84 9.33 22.39
C TYR A 49 -14.84 9.32 23.55
N VAL A 50 -15.24 8.11 23.97
CA VAL A 50 -16.32 7.91 24.94
C VAL A 50 -15.82 8.08 26.39
N LEU A 51 -14.68 7.47 26.73
CA LEU A 51 -14.07 7.47 28.08
C LEU A 51 -12.57 7.91 28.09
N PRO A 52 -12.26 9.12 27.59
CA PRO A 52 -10.89 9.63 27.50
C PRO A 52 -10.17 9.79 28.83
N GLN A 53 -10.89 9.91 29.95
CA GLN A 53 -10.30 9.97 31.28
C GLN A 53 -9.61 8.67 31.70
N LEU A 54 -9.90 7.55 31.03
CA LEU A 54 -9.27 6.25 31.28
C LEU A 54 -8.02 6.02 30.41
N ILE A 55 -7.76 6.91 29.45
CA ILE A 55 -6.63 6.81 28.55
C ILE A 55 -5.41 7.45 29.21
N GLY A 56 -4.40 6.62 29.50
CA GLY A 56 -3.13 7.07 30.10
C GLY A 56 -1.96 7.13 29.12
N ARG A 57 -2.18 6.79 27.84
CA ARG A 57 -1.18 6.82 26.75
C ARG A 57 -1.88 7.13 25.44
N PRO A 58 -1.18 7.73 24.45
CA PRO A 58 -1.79 8.04 23.17
C PRO A 58 -2.36 6.79 22.50
N VAL A 59 -3.54 6.93 21.90
CA VAL A 59 -4.12 5.84 21.11
C VAL A 59 -3.53 5.93 19.71
N VAL A 60 -2.73 4.94 19.34
CA VAL A 60 -2.09 4.87 18.03
C VAL A 60 -2.89 3.95 17.11
N ILE A 61 -3.27 4.44 15.93
CA ILE A 61 -3.94 3.66 14.88
C ILE A 61 -3.11 3.78 13.60
N CYS A 62 -2.59 2.65 13.12
CA CYS A 62 -1.79 2.63 11.90
C CYS A 62 -2.61 2.21 10.69
N LEU A 63 -2.65 3.03 9.65
CA LEU A 63 -3.39 2.83 8.41
C LEU A 63 -2.42 2.52 7.26
N TRP A 64 -2.50 1.30 6.72
CA TRP A 64 -1.60 0.83 5.65
C TRP A 64 -2.40 0.43 4.43
N GLY A 65 -2.06 0.97 3.27
CA GLY A 65 -2.83 0.72 2.05
C GLY A 65 -2.19 1.34 0.83
N LEU A 66 -2.65 0.96 -0.36
CA LEU A 66 -2.25 1.59 -1.61
C LEU A 66 -2.62 3.08 -1.66
N THR A 67 -1.99 3.80 -2.59
CA THR A 67 -2.32 5.22 -2.78
C THR A 67 -3.78 5.40 -3.21
N GLY A 68 -4.44 6.40 -2.62
CA GLY A 68 -5.82 6.76 -2.99
C GLY A 68 -6.93 5.82 -2.48
N THR A 69 -6.62 4.88 -1.57
CA THR A 69 -7.64 4.04 -0.90
C THR A 69 -8.47 4.78 0.17
N GLY A 70 -8.26 6.09 0.34
CA GLY A 70 -9.06 6.92 1.25
C GLY A 70 -8.53 7.06 2.68
N LYS A 71 -7.30 6.60 2.98
CA LYS A 71 -6.69 6.67 4.34
C LYS A 71 -6.79 8.07 4.98
N THR A 72 -6.22 9.09 4.32
CA THR A 72 -6.21 10.47 4.83
C THR A 72 -7.62 11.08 4.84
N GLN A 73 -8.47 10.73 3.87
CA GLN A 73 -9.85 11.20 3.82
C GLN A 73 -10.69 10.68 4.98
N LEU A 74 -10.53 9.40 5.34
CA LEU A 74 -11.20 8.78 6.48
C LEU A 74 -10.89 9.54 7.78
N VAL A 75 -9.61 9.86 8.02
CA VAL A 75 -9.20 10.55 9.25
C VAL A 75 -9.71 12.00 9.28
N ARG A 76 -9.59 12.73 8.15
CA ARG A 76 -10.06 14.12 8.04
C ARG A 76 -11.57 14.26 8.26
N ARG A 77 -12.35 13.20 8.03
CA ARG A 77 -13.82 13.19 8.15
C ARG A 77 -14.33 12.74 9.53
N LEU A 78 -13.45 12.44 10.50
CA LEU A 78 -13.84 12.06 11.86
C LEU A 78 -14.38 13.22 12.74
N GLY A 79 -14.34 14.48 12.27
CA GLY A 79 -15.07 15.59 12.88
C GLY A 79 -14.38 16.31 14.04
N PHE A 80 -13.06 16.52 13.97
CA PHE A 80 -12.23 17.21 15.00
C PHE A 80 -11.42 18.37 14.43
N TYR A 81 -11.98 19.16 13.52
CA TYR A 81 -11.24 20.20 12.79
C TYR A 81 -10.61 21.28 13.70
N ASP A 82 -11.18 21.53 14.87
CA ASP A 82 -10.68 22.48 15.87
C ASP A 82 -9.36 22.04 16.53
N ARG A 83 -9.09 20.72 16.57
CA ARG A 83 -7.94 20.10 17.25
C ARG A 83 -7.34 18.98 16.42
N PHE A 84 -7.07 19.30 15.15
CA PHE A 84 -6.52 18.39 14.16
C PHE A 84 -5.19 18.94 13.63
N ILE A 85 -4.16 18.10 13.65
CA ILE A 85 -2.85 18.40 13.06
C ILE A 85 -2.49 17.28 12.11
N GLU A 86 -2.04 17.65 10.92
CA GLU A 86 -1.49 16.73 9.94
C GLU A 86 -0.04 17.10 9.65
N VAL A 87 0.86 16.14 9.86
CA VAL A 87 2.29 16.26 9.62
C VAL A 87 2.65 15.34 8.48
N GLN A 88 3.17 15.92 7.39
CA GLN A 88 3.73 15.14 6.29
C GLN A 88 5.14 14.68 6.63
N MET A 89 5.36 13.36 6.68
CA MET A 89 6.59 12.74 7.14
C MET A 89 7.66 12.63 6.04
N ASP A 90 7.79 13.66 5.20
CA ASP A 90 8.81 13.73 4.13
C ASP A 90 9.96 14.70 4.41
N GLY A 91 9.86 15.51 5.47
CA GLY A 91 10.92 16.43 5.90
C GLY A 91 10.96 17.79 5.19
N PHE A 92 10.13 18.00 4.16
CA PHE A 92 10.22 19.20 3.30
C PHE A 92 8.91 19.99 3.22
N SER A 93 7.77 19.39 3.55
CA SER A 93 6.46 19.93 3.16
C SER A 93 5.86 21.01 4.08
N HIS A 94 6.39 21.19 5.30
CA HIS A 94 6.06 22.35 6.14
C HIS A 94 7.05 23.49 5.85
N GLY A 95 6.77 24.24 4.78
CA GLY A 95 7.50 25.46 4.46
C GLY A 95 7.12 26.62 5.38
N SER A 96 7.93 26.90 6.41
CA SER A 96 8.11 28.25 6.96
C SER A 96 9.16 28.28 8.07
N GLY A 97 10.22 29.08 7.88
CA GLY A 97 11.11 29.53 8.95
C GLY A 97 12.26 28.58 9.28
N HIS A 98 13.48 29.09 9.12
CA HIS A 98 14.76 28.43 9.40
C HIS A 98 14.98 28.03 10.89
N ARG A 99 13.95 28.09 11.74
CA ARG A 99 14.08 27.99 13.22
C ARG A 99 13.06 27.10 13.95
N SER A 100 11.89 26.72 13.39
CA SER A 100 10.92 25.81 14.08
C SER A 100 10.67 24.45 13.38
N ALA A 101 11.21 24.23 12.18
CA ALA A 101 10.74 23.18 11.27
C ALA A 101 11.29 21.74 11.48
N GLY A 102 11.74 21.40 12.69
CA GLY A 102 12.49 20.15 12.94
C GLY A 102 11.83 19.10 13.84
N SER A 103 10.83 19.47 14.66
CA SER A 103 10.29 18.59 15.71
C SER A 103 8.75 18.60 15.74
N ILE A 104 8.15 17.48 16.14
CA ILE A 104 6.69 17.35 16.29
C ILE A 104 6.22 18.17 17.50
N SER A 105 7.04 18.25 18.55
CA SER A 105 6.78 19.09 19.72
C SER A 105 6.54 20.56 19.38
N ALA A 106 7.35 21.12 18.45
CA ALA A 106 7.16 22.49 18.00
C ALA A 106 5.83 22.69 17.25
N MET A 107 5.47 21.74 16.37
CA MET A 107 4.21 21.76 15.62
C MET A 107 2.98 21.62 16.53
N LEU A 108 3.05 20.75 17.53
CA LEU A 108 2.00 20.60 18.55
C LEU A 108 1.86 21.88 19.39
N ALA A 109 2.97 22.52 19.71
CA ALA A 109 2.93 23.75 20.49
C ALA A 109 2.44 24.98 19.73
N GLU A 110 2.62 25.02 18.41
CA GLU A 110 2.01 26.03 17.53
C GLU A 110 0.53 25.73 17.25
N SER A 111 0.06 24.53 17.61
CA SER A 111 -1.34 24.12 17.46
C SER A 111 -2.24 24.62 18.60
N GLY A 112 -3.55 24.52 18.39
CA GLY A 112 -4.56 24.76 19.42
C GLY A 112 -4.72 23.63 20.46
N ILE A 113 -3.89 22.57 20.44
CA ILE A 113 -3.99 21.44 21.36
C ILE A 113 -3.18 21.73 22.63
N ALA A 114 -3.86 22.03 23.73
CA ALA A 114 -3.21 22.26 25.01
C ALA A 114 -2.78 20.95 25.70
N GLU A 115 -1.86 21.07 26.67
CA GLU A 115 -1.38 19.95 27.48
C GLU A 115 -2.55 19.23 28.18
N GLY A 116 -2.57 17.90 28.07
CA GLY A 116 -3.60 17.05 28.67
C GLY A 116 -4.98 17.15 28.00
N GLU A 117 -5.11 17.88 26.89
CA GLU A 117 -6.32 17.91 26.07
C GLU A 117 -6.35 16.82 24.99
N ARG A 118 -7.55 16.61 24.45
CA ARG A 118 -7.77 15.67 23.34
C ARG A 118 -7.48 16.37 22.04
N GLY A 119 -6.80 15.68 21.14
CA GLY A 119 -6.65 16.12 19.76
C GLY A 119 -6.24 14.96 18.86
N ILE A 120 -6.30 15.20 17.56
CA ILE A 120 -5.92 14.24 16.53
C ILE A 120 -4.62 14.70 15.89
N LEU A 121 -3.63 13.82 15.90
CA LEU A 121 -2.38 13.97 15.17
C LEU A 121 -2.31 12.93 14.05
N VAL A 122 -2.08 13.38 12.82
CA VAL A 122 -1.91 12.51 11.66
C VAL A 122 -0.46 12.60 11.20
N LEU A 123 0.23 11.48 11.19
CA LEU A 123 1.56 11.31 10.61
C LEU A 123 1.35 10.66 9.23
N ASP A 124 1.25 11.48 8.19
CA ASP A 124 0.97 10.99 6.83
C ASP A 124 2.25 10.73 6.04
N GLU A 125 2.16 9.85 5.04
CA GLU A 125 3.30 9.39 4.23
C GLU A 125 4.47 8.85 5.09
N PHE A 126 4.16 8.17 6.19
CA PHE A 126 5.14 7.71 7.19
C PHE A 126 6.25 6.85 6.58
N GLN A 127 5.99 6.13 5.49
CA GLN A 127 7.00 5.34 4.78
C GLN A 127 8.20 6.18 4.27
N ARG A 128 8.03 7.49 4.07
CA ARG A 128 9.11 8.38 3.60
C ARG A 128 10.13 8.68 4.71
N PHE A 129 9.71 8.60 5.97
CA PHE A 129 10.55 8.81 7.13
C PHE A 129 11.39 7.55 7.41
N ARG A 130 12.57 7.43 6.78
CA ARG A 130 13.44 6.26 6.93
C ARG A 130 14.49 6.48 8.02
N THR A 131 14.67 5.49 8.89
CA THR A 131 15.75 5.46 9.90
C THR A 131 16.81 4.41 9.58
N VAL A 132 16.53 3.55 8.59
CA VAL A 132 17.43 2.53 8.07
C VAL A 132 17.65 2.72 6.57
N ASP A 133 18.91 2.63 6.14
CA ASP A 133 19.32 2.73 4.75
C ASP A 133 19.07 1.43 3.96
N LYS A 134 19.42 1.40 2.67
CA LYS A 134 19.24 0.22 1.80
C LYS A 134 20.13 -0.97 2.17
N HIS A 135 21.13 -0.75 3.03
CA HIS A 135 22.10 -1.75 3.48
C HIS A 135 21.83 -2.19 4.93
N GLY A 136 20.72 -1.77 5.54
CA GLY A 136 20.39 -2.10 6.93
C GLY A 136 21.16 -1.28 7.98
N LYS A 137 21.87 -0.22 7.57
CA LYS A 137 22.63 0.66 8.48
C LYS A 137 21.81 1.90 8.87
N GLU A 138 22.23 2.56 9.95
CA GLU A 138 21.56 3.76 10.44
C GLU A 138 21.59 4.89 9.40
N ALA A 139 20.40 5.37 9.03
CA ALA A 139 20.25 6.57 8.24
C ALA A 139 20.37 7.80 9.15
N LYS A 140 21.08 8.84 8.70
CA LYS A 140 21.14 10.12 9.41
C LYS A 140 19.78 10.82 9.32
N VAL A 141 19.03 10.82 10.40
CA VAL A 141 17.71 11.46 10.50
C VAL A 141 17.83 12.72 11.33
N GLU A 142 17.68 13.87 10.70
CA GLU A 142 17.88 15.19 11.32
C GLU A 142 16.60 15.84 11.86
N ARG A 143 15.41 15.31 11.52
CA ARG A 143 14.10 15.87 11.90
C ARG A 143 13.16 14.79 12.45
N TYR A 144 12.16 15.22 13.22
CA TYR A 144 11.05 14.41 13.77
C TYR A 144 11.46 13.23 14.66
N GLN A 145 12.66 13.24 15.24
CA GLN A 145 13.15 12.17 16.13
C GLN A 145 12.28 12.00 17.38
N ASP A 146 11.66 13.08 17.82
CA ASP A 146 10.76 13.14 18.96
C ASP A 146 9.44 12.37 18.75
N VAL A 147 9.11 11.99 17.50
CA VAL A 147 7.95 11.14 17.19
C VAL A 147 7.95 9.83 17.98
N TRP A 148 9.13 9.25 18.20
CA TRP A 148 9.23 7.96 18.86
C TRP A 148 9.01 8.06 20.37
N ALA A 149 9.25 9.22 20.98
CA ALA A 149 8.88 9.46 22.38
C ALA A 149 7.36 9.63 22.47
N LEU A 150 6.79 10.45 21.59
CA LEU A 150 5.34 10.68 21.53
C LEU A 150 4.54 9.39 21.36
N LEU A 151 4.95 8.50 20.45
CA LEU A 151 4.26 7.23 20.21
C LEU A 151 4.37 6.23 21.38
N SER A 152 5.32 6.42 22.30
CA SER A 152 5.57 5.49 23.41
C SER A 152 4.70 5.78 24.63
N ASP A 153 4.80 6.98 25.19
CA ASP A 153 4.11 7.40 26.42
C ASP A 153 3.34 8.71 26.29
N GLY A 154 3.45 9.39 25.14
CA GLY A 154 2.79 10.67 24.90
C GLY A 154 3.47 11.85 25.59
N ARG A 155 4.66 11.68 26.15
CA ARG A 155 5.37 12.73 26.87
C ARG A 155 6.54 13.21 26.04
N LEU A 156 6.54 14.51 25.75
CA LEU A 156 7.58 15.13 24.95
C LEU A 156 8.52 15.95 25.84
N PRO A 157 9.83 15.67 25.83
CA PRO A 157 10.79 16.52 26.50
C PRO A 157 10.89 17.88 25.78
N PRO A 158 11.32 18.94 26.48
CA PRO A 158 11.55 20.22 25.86
C PRO A 158 12.72 20.09 24.87
N SER A 159 12.64 20.76 23.72
CA SER A 159 13.72 20.74 22.73
C SER A 159 15.00 21.32 23.35
N LEU A 160 16.06 20.51 23.43
CA LEU A 160 17.36 20.93 23.99
C LEU A 160 17.96 22.15 23.27
N SER A 161 17.65 22.33 21.98
CA SER A 161 18.04 23.51 21.21
C SER A 161 17.42 24.81 21.76
N VAL A 162 16.18 24.75 22.24
CA VAL A 162 15.45 25.92 22.77
C VAL A 162 16.06 26.40 24.08
N LEU A 163 16.50 25.49 24.96
CA LEU A 163 17.19 25.89 26.18
C LEU A 163 18.51 26.62 25.88
N GLY A 164 19.23 26.20 24.83
CA GLY A 164 20.45 26.86 24.35
C GLY A 164 20.19 28.19 23.64
N GLU A 165 19.11 28.29 22.86
CA GLU A 165 18.66 29.54 22.22
C GLU A 165 18.24 30.59 23.25
N ILE A 166 17.52 30.17 24.29
CA ILE A 166 17.14 31.03 25.41
C ILE A 166 18.38 31.52 26.16
N GLU A 167 19.34 30.62 26.44
CA GLU A 167 20.60 30.98 27.09
C GLU A 167 21.43 31.96 26.23
N SER A 168 21.44 31.75 24.91
CA SER A 168 22.08 32.66 23.95
C SER A 168 21.40 34.02 23.90
N SER A 169 20.05 34.07 23.88
CA SER A 169 19.29 35.33 23.92
C SER A 169 19.54 36.10 25.23
N LEU A 170 19.54 35.41 26.38
CA LEU A 170 19.86 36.02 27.67
C LEU A 170 21.29 36.59 27.69
N ALA A 171 22.26 35.84 27.17
CA ALA A 171 23.65 36.31 27.05
C ALA A 171 23.77 37.53 26.14
N TRP A 172 23.04 37.57 25.03
CA TRP A 172 22.95 38.76 24.17
C TRP A 172 22.31 39.95 24.88
N ALA A 173 21.21 39.75 25.62
CA ALA A 173 20.55 40.82 26.35
C ALA A 173 21.42 41.40 27.47
N GLU A 174 22.21 40.56 28.15
CA GLU A 174 23.17 40.96 29.18
C GLU A 174 24.38 41.69 28.56
N TYR A 175 24.93 41.18 27.45
CA TYR A 175 25.96 41.87 26.67
C TYR A 175 25.48 43.25 26.17
N ASP A 176 24.25 43.35 25.70
CA ASP A 176 23.65 44.59 25.17
C ASP A 176 23.26 45.58 26.29
N GLN A 177 23.17 45.13 27.54
CA GLN A 177 23.05 45.97 28.74
C GLN A 177 24.42 46.46 29.18
N ASP A 178 25.42 45.56 29.23
CA ASP A 178 26.79 45.88 29.62
C ASP A 178 27.45 46.86 28.64
N ARG A 179 27.20 46.66 27.33
CA ARG A 179 27.64 47.61 26.28
C ARG A 179 26.99 48.98 26.43
N LYS A 180 25.73 49.05 26.88
CA LYS A 180 25.04 50.33 27.13
C LYS A 180 25.48 51.00 28.42
N SER A 181 25.95 50.26 29.43
CA SER A 181 26.60 50.84 30.61
C SER A 181 28.02 51.31 30.31
N VAL A 182 28.74 50.65 29.39
CA VAL A 182 30.06 51.11 28.93
C VAL A 182 29.93 52.35 28.03
N ASP A 183 28.94 52.39 27.12
CA ASP A 183 28.57 53.59 26.35
C ASP A 183 28.00 54.72 27.28
N GLU A 184 27.65 54.43 28.54
CA GLU A 184 27.27 55.45 29.56
C GLU A 184 28.48 55.99 30.33
N ASP A 185 29.58 55.24 30.42
CA ASP A 185 30.83 55.66 31.08
C ASP A 185 31.81 56.38 30.11
N ASP A 186 31.68 56.21 28.79
CA ASP A 186 32.51 56.89 27.77
C ASP A 186 31.86 58.17 27.16
N ASP A 187 30.59 58.47 27.47
CA ASP A 187 29.86 59.66 26.97
C ASP A 187 29.76 60.81 28.02
N GLU A 188 30.89 61.19 28.64
CA GLU A 188 30.99 62.51 29.31
C GLU A 188 31.17 63.68 28.32
N GLU A 189 31.34 63.43 27.01
CA GLU A 189 31.47 64.47 25.98
C GLU A 189 30.62 64.22 24.73
N ASP A 190 29.28 64.31 24.83
CA ASP A 190 28.46 64.95 23.77
C ASP A 190 26.98 65.08 24.18
N GLN A 191 26.68 66.08 25.01
CA GLN A 191 25.32 66.58 25.19
C GLN A 191 24.90 67.45 23.99
N LYS A 192 24.39 66.82 22.93
CA LYS A 192 23.55 67.50 21.91
C LYS A 192 22.38 66.62 21.46
N ASP A 193 21.39 66.51 22.34
CA ASP A 193 19.95 66.61 22.06
C ASP A 193 19.18 65.91 23.17
N GLY A 194 18.61 66.71 24.08
CA GLY A 194 17.91 66.27 25.29
C GLY A 194 16.62 65.49 25.04
N LYS A 195 16.72 64.22 24.65
CA LYS A 195 15.65 63.23 24.80
C LYS A 195 16.05 62.20 25.86
N PRO A 196 15.33 62.11 26.99
CA PRO A 196 15.63 61.09 27.99
C PRO A 196 15.47 59.71 27.35
N ARG A 197 16.53 58.89 27.37
CA ARG A 197 16.51 57.50 26.88
C ARG A 197 15.52 56.71 27.75
N ARG A 198 14.32 56.47 27.22
CA ARG A 198 13.24 55.73 27.91
C ARG A 198 13.71 54.32 28.26
N LYS A 199 13.81 54.01 29.57
CA LYS A 199 13.96 52.63 30.06
C LYS A 199 12.91 51.75 29.36
N ARG A 200 13.35 50.72 28.64
CA ARG A 200 12.44 49.79 27.96
C ARG A 200 11.56 49.14 29.03
N ARG A 201 10.26 49.41 28.98
CA ARG A 201 9.25 48.80 29.88
C ARG A 201 9.11 47.29 29.62
N LEU A 202 9.36 46.88 28.38
CA LEU A 202 9.31 45.51 27.91
C LEU A 202 10.76 45.08 27.61
N GLN A 203 11.23 44.08 28.35
CA GLN A 203 12.60 43.58 28.30
C GLN A 203 12.73 42.37 27.36
N LEU A 204 11.63 41.63 27.13
CA LEU A 204 11.56 40.53 26.18
C LEU A 204 10.70 40.93 24.97
N SER A 205 11.04 40.39 23.81
CA SER A 205 10.17 40.41 22.63
C SER A 205 8.91 39.55 22.86
N PRO A 206 7.81 39.79 22.11
CA PRO A 206 6.62 38.95 22.19
C PRO A 206 6.92 37.47 21.94
N TRP A 207 7.87 37.18 21.05
CA TRP A 207 8.29 35.83 20.72
C TRP A 207 9.04 35.16 21.88
N GLU A 208 10.02 35.84 22.48
CA GLU A 208 10.75 35.32 23.64
C GLU A 208 9.82 35.11 24.85
N ALA A 209 8.93 36.07 25.12
CA ALA A 209 7.96 35.95 26.20
C ALA A 209 6.97 34.79 25.97
N GLN A 210 6.57 34.55 24.71
CA GLN A 210 5.69 33.44 24.36
C GLN A 210 6.40 32.10 24.53
N GLU A 211 7.68 32.03 24.16
CA GLU A 211 8.52 30.84 24.32
C GLU A 211 8.75 30.52 25.80
N PHE A 212 9.07 31.54 26.62
CA PHE A 212 9.18 31.41 28.07
C PHE A 212 7.89 30.94 28.71
N LYS A 213 6.76 31.56 28.32
CA LYS A 213 5.44 31.17 28.79
C LYS A 213 5.18 29.70 28.57
N ARG A 214 5.55 29.20 27.40
CA ARG A 214 5.40 27.81 26.98
C ARG A 214 6.33 26.88 27.76
N CYS A 215 7.64 27.09 27.71
CA CYS A 215 8.62 26.20 28.33
C CYS A 215 8.44 26.07 29.85
N LEU A 216 8.08 27.17 30.52
CA LEU A 216 7.91 27.20 31.98
C LEU A 216 6.45 27.00 32.42
N LYS A 217 5.52 26.72 31.49
CA LYS A 217 4.08 26.49 31.74
C LYS A 217 3.44 27.60 32.59
N LEU A 218 3.75 28.86 32.26
CA LEU A 218 3.40 30.03 33.05
C LEU A 218 1.94 30.45 32.85
N ARG A 219 1.31 30.92 33.92
CA ARG A 219 -0.09 31.39 33.91
C ARG A 219 -0.20 32.89 33.63
N GLU A 220 0.90 33.60 33.80
CA GLU A 220 1.02 35.04 33.60
C GLU A 220 0.68 35.45 32.15
N SER A 221 0.19 36.68 31.96
CA SER A 221 -0.12 37.17 30.62
C SER A 221 1.16 37.38 29.80
N LEU A 222 1.06 37.33 28.47
CA LEU A 222 2.23 37.56 27.61
C LEU A 222 2.88 38.91 27.91
N LEU A 223 2.07 39.95 28.14
CA LEU A 223 2.53 41.29 28.48
C LEU A 223 3.25 41.34 29.83
N ASP A 224 2.83 40.55 30.81
CA ASP A 224 3.51 40.50 32.11
C ASP A 224 4.89 39.85 31.98
N ILE A 225 4.98 38.74 31.23
CA ILE A 225 6.25 38.04 30.99
C ILE A 225 7.22 38.94 30.23
N MET A 226 6.72 39.74 29.28
CA MET A 226 7.55 40.71 28.56
C MET A 226 8.19 41.77 29.46
N THR A 227 7.71 41.97 30.70
CA THR A 227 8.29 42.95 31.64
C THR A 227 9.40 42.38 32.53
N TRP A 228 9.66 41.07 32.49
CA TRP A 228 10.60 40.40 33.41
C TRP A 228 12.05 40.79 33.15
N LYS A 229 12.83 40.94 34.24
CA LYS A 229 14.26 41.26 34.14
C LYS A 229 15.08 39.99 33.82
N PRO A 230 16.25 40.12 33.16
CA PRO A 230 17.13 38.97 32.88
C PRO A 230 17.46 38.12 34.11
N ALA A 231 17.69 38.73 35.27
CA ALA A 231 17.96 38.03 36.52
C ALA A 231 16.77 37.17 37.01
N GLU A 232 15.54 37.72 36.93
CA GLU A 232 14.31 37.01 37.31
C GLU A 232 14.07 35.82 36.37
N ILE A 233 14.40 35.98 35.09
CA ILE A 233 14.31 34.93 34.08
C ILE A 233 15.32 33.82 34.36
N GLN A 234 16.59 34.16 34.63
CA GLN A 234 17.62 33.17 34.96
C GLN A 234 17.28 32.37 36.22
N GLU A 235 16.74 33.01 37.26
CA GLU A 235 16.33 32.34 38.49
C GLU A 235 15.20 31.32 38.23
N ARG A 236 14.18 31.71 37.46
CA ARG A 236 13.10 30.80 37.06
C ARG A 236 13.61 29.66 36.18
N LEU A 237 14.57 29.91 35.29
CA LEU A 237 15.18 28.90 34.44
C LEU A 237 16.03 27.90 35.25
N ARG A 238 16.76 28.37 36.27
CA ARG A 238 17.49 27.52 37.23
C ARG A 238 16.54 26.68 38.08
N ALA A 239 15.45 27.28 38.58
CA ALA A 239 14.42 26.56 39.33
C ALA A 239 13.73 25.47 38.49
N PHE A 240 13.44 25.78 37.22
CA PHE A 240 12.94 24.80 36.26
C PHE A 240 13.97 23.69 36.02
N ARG A 241 15.25 24.04 35.79
CA ARG A 241 16.32 23.04 35.60
C ARG A 241 16.49 22.10 36.80
N ALA A 242 16.14 22.54 38.01
CA ALA A 242 16.19 21.72 39.22
C ALA A 242 14.99 20.76 39.37
N SER A 243 13.88 20.98 38.66
CA SER A 243 12.63 20.19 38.76
C SER A 243 12.39 19.34 37.51
N GLN A 244 13.15 18.24 37.39
CA GLN A 244 13.12 17.34 36.23
C GLN A 244 11.72 16.79 35.87
N GLU A 245 10.83 16.58 36.85
CA GLU A 245 9.49 16.03 36.61
C GLU A 245 8.54 16.97 35.86
N SER A 246 8.84 18.28 35.81
CA SER A 246 7.97 19.28 35.18
C SER A 246 8.29 19.58 33.72
N TRP A 247 9.38 18.97 33.19
CA TRP A 247 9.92 19.31 31.87
C TRP A 247 9.07 18.77 30.73
N GLU A 248 8.45 17.61 30.93
CA GLU A 248 7.69 16.93 29.88
C GLU A 248 6.35 17.62 29.63
N THR A 249 5.96 17.75 28.37
CA THR A 249 4.61 18.17 27.99
C THR A 249 3.75 16.94 27.79
N ASP A 250 2.62 16.86 28.49
CA ASP A 250 1.69 15.73 28.43
C ASP A 250 0.75 15.80 27.22
N TYR A 251 0.97 14.89 26.27
CA TYR A 251 0.10 14.62 25.12
C TYR A 251 -0.49 13.20 25.17
N SER A 252 -0.59 12.59 26.37
CA SER A 252 -1.11 11.23 26.56
C SER A 252 -2.54 11.00 26.06
N LYS A 253 -3.33 12.07 25.89
CA LYS A 253 -4.71 12.00 25.38
C LYS A 253 -4.82 12.24 23.88
N LEU A 254 -3.72 12.22 23.13
CA LEU A 254 -3.78 12.28 21.67
C LEU A 254 -4.32 10.99 21.06
N LEU A 255 -5.09 11.15 19.99
CA LEU A 255 -5.35 10.10 19.02
C LEU A 255 -4.36 10.29 17.86
N VAL A 256 -3.44 9.35 17.69
CA VAL A 256 -2.40 9.42 16.69
C VAL A 256 -2.72 8.45 15.55
N PHE A 257 -2.93 8.99 14.35
CA PHE A 257 -2.99 8.20 13.13
C PHE A 257 -1.63 8.16 12.47
N VAL A 258 -1.15 6.96 12.15
CA VAL A 258 0.05 6.77 11.34
C VAL A 258 -0.40 6.23 9.99
N SER A 259 -0.26 7.00 8.92
CA SER A 259 -0.71 6.63 7.57
C SER A 259 0.48 6.44 6.65
N GLY A 260 0.45 5.39 5.84
CA GLY A 260 1.46 5.20 4.80
C GLY A 260 1.08 4.23 3.70
N ASN A 261 1.82 4.34 2.60
CA ASN A 261 1.77 3.40 1.48
C ASN A 261 2.89 2.38 1.68
N LEU A 262 2.52 1.11 1.88
CA LEU A 262 3.45 -0.02 1.98
C LEU A 262 3.33 -0.86 0.72
N ASP A 263 3.63 -0.26 -0.43
CA ASP A 263 3.43 -0.85 -1.75
C ASP A 263 4.17 -2.19 -1.90
N GLU A 264 5.28 -2.39 -1.16
CA GLU A 264 6.05 -3.63 -1.16
C GLU A 264 5.24 -4.85 -0.68
N MET A 265 4.33 -4.65 0.28
CA MET A 265 3.43 -5.71 0.75
C MET A 265 2.51 -6.19 -0.38
N TYR A 266 2.07 -5.26 -1.21
CA TYR A 266 1.17 -5.52 -2.33
C TYR A 266 1.95 -6.03 -3.55
N ALA A 267 3.18 -5.56 -3.74
CA ALA A 267 4.06 -5.95 -4.85
C ALA A 267 4.45 -7.43 -4.78
N GLU A 268 4.73 -8.00 -3.60
CA GLU A 268 4.93 -9.47 -3.49
C GLU A 268 3.69 -10.26 -3.88
N THR A 269 2.50 -9.68 -3.71
CA THR A 269 1.23 -10.30 -4.10
C THR A 269 1.01 -10.16 -5.60
N ALA A 270 1.32 -9.00 -6.17
CA ALA A 270 1.28 -8.74 -7.62
C ALA A 270 2.32 -9.58 -8.39
N LYS A 271 3.54 -9.75 -7.85
CA LYS A 271 4.57 -10.63 -8.44
C LYS A 271 4.17 -12.12 -8.46
N ARG A 272 3.18 -12.53 -7.67
CA ARG A 272 2.68 -13.92 -7.65
C ARG A 272 1.63 -14.18 -8.74
N VAL A 273 1.07 -13.14 -9.35
CA VAL A 273 0.03 -13.20 -10.37
C VAL A 273 0.25 -12.04 -11.35
N GLU A 274 0.87 -12.33 -12.48
CA GLU A 274 1.39 -11.36 -13.46
C GLU A 274 0.33 -10.40 -14.02
N ASP A 275 -0.96 -10.73 -13.88
CA ASP A 275 -2.09 -9.96 -14.42
C ASP A 275 -2.92 -9.21 -13.34
N CYS A 276 -2.38 -8.97 -12.14
CA CYS A 276 -3.08 -8.19 -11.09
C CYS A 276 -3.44 -6.75 -11.50
N ASP A 277 -2.84 -6.25 -12.58
CA ASP A 277 -3.15 -4.93 -13.12
C ASP A 277 -4.40 -4.92 -14.03
N THR A 278 -4.98 -6.08 -14.38
CA THR A 278 -6.18 -6.16 -15.24
C THR A 278 -7.47 -6.61 -14.53
N ASP A 279 -7.39 -7.37 -13.43
CA ASP A 279 -8.57 -7.80 -12.66
C ASP A 279 -8.54 -7.36 -11.18
N ALA A 280 -9.43 -6.41 -10.87
CA ALA A 280 -9.59 -5.84 -9.54
C ALA A 280 -10.09 -6.86 -8.50
N ASP A 281 -10.95 -7.80 -8.89
CA ASP A 281 -11.56 -8.75 -7.94
C ASP A 281 -10.55 -9.79 -7.46
N ILE A 282 -9.70 -10.28 -8.38
CA ILE A 282 -8.61 -11.19 -8.06
C ILE A 282 -7.61 -10.51 -7.12
N PHE A 283 -7.16 -9.31 -7.49
CA PHE A 283 -6.20 -8.59 -6.66
C PHE A 283 -6.78 -8.25 -5.28
N HIS A 284 -8.06 -7.89 -5.21
CA HIS A 284 -8.77 -7.67 -3.95
C HIS A 284 -8.79 -8.94 -3.06
N ALA A 285 -9.12 -10.10 -3.62
CA ALA A 285 -9.17 -11.36 -2.88
C ALA A 285 -7.78 -11.77 -2.36
N LEU A 286 -6.71 -11.46 -3.09
CA LEU A 286 -5.34 -11.72 -2.67
C LEU A 286 -4.90 -10.75 -1.56
N THR A 287 -5.18 -9.46 -1.71
CA THR A 287 -4.78 -8.43 -0.72
C THR A 287 -5.54 -8.54 0.60
N LYS A 288 -6.76 -9.09 0.59
CA LYS A 288 -7.51 -9.47 1.81
C LYS A 288 -6.79 -10.48 2.71
N LYS A 289 -5.83 -11.24 2.17
CA LYS A 289 -5.04 -12.24 2.92
C LYS A 289 -3.79 -11.64 3.57
N LEU A 290 -3.50 -10.36 3.35
CA LEU A 290 -2.36 -9.68 3.97
C LEU A 290 -2.52 -9.64 5.49
N SER A 291 -1.42 -9.91 6.17
CA SER A 291 -1.37 -10.06 7.62
C SER A 291 -0.48 -8.98 8.26
N LEU A 292 -0.55 -8.89 9.58
CA LEU A 292 0.34 -8.03 10.36
C LEU A 292 1.83 -8.44 10.24
N ILE A 293 2.11 -9.69 9.86
CA ILE A 293 3.48 -10.16 9.58
C ILE A 293 4.03 -9.45 8.34
N ASP A 294 3.20 -9.31 7.30
CA ASP A 294 3.58 -8.64 6.05
C ASP A 294 3.85 -7.16 6.28
N VAL A 295 3.04 -6.50 7.12
CA VAL A 295 3.27 -5.10 7.57
C VAL A 295 4.61 -4.96 8.26
N LYS A 296 4.90 -5.82 9.25
CA LYS A 296 6.16 -5.76 10.00
C LYS A 296 7.37 -6.03 9.11
N LYS A 297 7.25 -6.94 8.14
CA LYS A 297 8.30 -7.22 7.14
C LYS A 297 8.58 -6.00 6.28
N ALA A 298 7.56 -5.34 5.74
CA ALA A 298 7.72 -4.12 4.93
C ALA A 298 8.28 -2.95 5.75
N LEU A 299 7.85 -2.78 7.00
CA LEU A 299 8.41 -1.74 7.88
C LEU A 299 9.87 -2.01 8.27
N ALA A 300 10.29 -3.28 8.39
CA ALA A 300 11.66 -3.65 8.75
C ALA A 300 12.70 -3.22 7.70
N GLU A 301 12.29 -2.94 6.46
CA GLU A 301 13.17 -2.38 5.42
C GLU A 301 13.52 -0.89 5.66
N ARG A 302 12.77 -0.22 6.53
CA ARG A 302 12.83 1.24 6.73
C ARG A 302 13.06 1.65 8.17
N PHE A 303 12.68 0.80 9.12
CA PHE A 303 12.67 1.07 10.55
C PHE A 303 13.34 -0.04 11.35
N LYS A 304 13.91 0.35 12.50
CA LYS A 304 14.46 -0.62 13.44
C LYS A 304 13.35 -1.38 14.19
N PRO A 305 13.58 -2.62 14.65
CA PRO A 305 12.59 -3.39 15.39
C PRO A 305 11.99 -2.66 16.60
N GLU A 306 12.79 -1.92 17.37
CA GLU A 306 12.32 -1.15 18.53
C GLU A 306 11.40 0.02 18.15
N GLN A 307 11.55 0.58 16.95
CA GLN A 307 10.68 1.64 16.43
C GLN A 307 9.35 1.06 15.96
N ILE A 308 9.38 -0.09 15.29
CA ILE A 308 8.17 -0.82 14.87
C ILE A 308 7.34 -1.22 16.10
N ALA A 309 7.98 -1.60 17.21
CA ALA A 309 7.29 -1.93 18.45
C ALA A 309 6.50 -0.75 19.05
N ARG A 310 6.92 0.50 18.81
CA ARG A 310 6.25 1.72 19.29
C ARG A 310 5.00 2.11 18.50
N LEU A 311 4.80 1.53 17.30
CA LEU A 311 3.57 1.70 16.53
C LEU A 311 2.39 0.90 17.14
N GLY A 312 2.68 0.02 18.10
CA GLY A 312 1.67 -0.80 18.76
C GLY A 312 1.24 -2.00 17.91
N ASN A 313 0.02 -2.48 18.15
CA ASN A 313 -0.56 -3.63 17.43
C ASN A 313 -1.79 -3.27 16.62
N ASN A 314 -2.23 -2.00 16.65
CA ASN A 314 -3.42 -1.57 15.95
C ASN A 314 -3.10 -1.18 14.50
N HIS A 315 -2.83 -2.20 13.67
CA HIS A 315 -2.56 -2.05 12.25
C HIS A 315 -3.81 -2.39 11.45
N VAL A 316 -4.31 -1.41 10.71
CA VAL A 316 -5.46 -1.52 9.83
C VAL A 316 -4.95 -1.54 8.39
N ILE A 317 -5.08 -2.70 7.75
CA ILE A 317 -4.61 -2.96 6.39
C ILE A 317 -5.79 -2.79 5.43
N TYR A 318 -5.64 -1.90 4.45
CA TYR A 318 -6.63 -1.64 3.42
C TYR A 318 -6.40 -2.61 2.26
N PRO A 319 -7.35 -3.51 1.94
CA PRO A 319 -7.26 -4.26 0.70
C PRO A 319 -7.33 -3.32 -0.50
N SER A 320 -6.88 -3.77 -1.68
CA SER A 320 -7.17 -3.06 -2.93
C SER A 320 -8.69 -2.99 -3.16
N PHE A 321 -9.17 -2.17 -4.09
CA PHE A 321 -10.60 -2.15 -4.38
C PHE A 321 -11.02 -3.28 -5.32
N ASP A 322 -12.24 -3.78 -5.12
CA ASP A 322 -12.89 -4.70 -6.04
C ASP A 322 -13.49 -3.94 -7.23
N ARG A 323 -13.90 -4.68 -8.27
CA ARG A 323 -14.47 -4.11 -9.49
C ARG A 323 -15.71 -3.27 -9.20
N ALA A 324 -16.57 -3.76 -8.31
CA ALA A 324 -17.81 -3.05 -7.95
C ALA A 324 -17.52 -1.69 -7.32
N THR A 325 -16.51 -1.59 -6.46
CA THR A 325 -16.07 -0.33 -5.83
C THR A 325 -15.48 0.62 -6.85
N TYR A 326 -14.63 0.14 -7.77
CA TYR A 326 -14.10 0.96 -8.86
C TYR A 326 -15.20 1.53 -9.75
N VAL A 327 -16.21 0.73 -10.12
CA VAL A 327 -17.35 1.19 -10.91
C VAL A 327 -18.15 2.27 -10.16
N ARG A 328 -18.40 2.10 -8.86
CA ARG A 328 -19.07 3.13 -8.04
C ARG A 328 -18.25 4.42 -7.95
N LEU A 329 -16.93 4.32 -7.80
CA LEU A 329 -16.03 5.48 -7.81
C LEU A 329 -16.08 6.22 -9.15
N ILE A 330 -16.03 5.49 -10.26
CA ILE A 330 -16.13 6.05 -11.62
C ILE A 330 -17.45 6.82 -11.77
N LEU A 331 -18.58 6.20 -11.43
CA LEU A 331 -19.90 6.82 -11.51
C LEU A 331 -19.94 8.11 -10.68
N SER A 332 -19.55 8.04 -9.40
CA SER A 332 -19.58 9.19 -8.48
C SER A 332 -18.71 10.36 -8.96
N ILE A 333 -17.55 10.09 -9.54
CA ILE A 333 -16.64 11.14 -10.02
C ILE A 333 -17.17 11.74 -11.32
N CYS A 334 -17.66 10.91 -12.25
CA CYS A 334 -18.26 11.38 -13.50
C CYS A 334 -19.49 12.26 -13.22
N ASP A 335 -20.35 11.85 -12.29
CA ASP A 335 -21.53 12.62 -11.87
C ASP A 335 -21.14 13.97 -11.29
N ARG A 336 -20.04 14.04 -10.53
CA ARG A 336 -19.50 15.32 -10.01
C ARG A 336 -19.06 16.25 -11.13
N TYR A 337 -18.28 15.76 -12.10
CA TYR A 337 -17.86 16.56 -13.26
C TYR A 337 -19.05 17.05 -14.09
N VAL A 338 -20.04 16.19 -14.32
CA VAL A 338 -21.26 16.57 -15.03
C VAL A 338 -22.04 17.62 -14.24
N GLY A 339 -22.17 17.45 -12.92
CA GLY A 339 -22.81 18.40 -12.02
C GLY A 339 -22.16 19.77 -12.02
N GLU A 340 -20.83 19.84 -11.88
CA GLU A 340 -20.07 21.10 -11.91
C GLU A 340 -20.25 21.85 -13.24
N ILE A 341 -20.26 21.14 -14.37
CA ILE A 341 -20.51 21.73 -15.68
C ILE A 341 -21.97 22.15 -15.83
N GLN A 342 -22.92 21.38 -15.31
CA GLN A 342 -24.33 21.76 -15.35
C GLN A 342 -24.60 23.01 -14.50
N GLU A 343 -24.01 23.13 -13.32
CA GLU A 343 -24.14 24.31 -12.46
C GLU A 343 -23.56 25.57 -13.11
N SER A 344 -22.44 25.43 -13.82
CA SER A 344 -21.74 26.56 -14.45
C SER A 344 -22.30 26.95 -15.83
N SER A 345 -22.76 25.98 -16.63
CA SER A 345 -23.21 26.21 -18.03
C SER A 345 -24.71 26.08 -18.25
N GLY A 346 -25.46 25.48 -17.32
CA GLY A 346 -26.87 25.13 -17.48
C GLY A 346 -27.13 23.94 -18.41
N VAL A 347 -26.11 23.37 -19.05
CA VAL A 347 -26.25 22.21 -19.95
C VAL A 347 -26.31 20.93 -19.14
N ARG A 348 -27.35 20.13 -19.35
CA ARG A 348 -27.49 18.81 -18.72
C ARG A 348 -26.83 17.75 -19.61
N PHE A 349 -25.87 17.01 -19.07
CA PHE A 349 -25.25 15.87 -19.74
C PHE A 349 -25.78 14.53 -19.22
N VAL A 350 -25.80 13.54 -20.11
CA VAL A 350 -25.98 12.13 -19.76
C VAL A 350 -24.87 11.33 -20.43
N LEU A 351 -24.11 10.60 -19.62
CA LEU A 351 -23.03 9.74 -20.11
C LEU A 351 -23.60 8.35 -20.41
N ASP A 352 -23.26 7.81 -21.56
CA ASP A 352 -23.61 6.45 -21.97
C ASP A 352 -22.74 5.40 -21.27
N ALA A 353 -23.23 4.15 -21.21
CA ALA A 353 -22.50 3.01 -20.66
C ALA A 353 -21.09 2.86 -21.23
N SER A 354 -20.91 3.12 -22.53
CA SER A 354 -19.62 3.08 -23.22
C SER A 354 -18.55 3.97 -22.57
N VAL A 355 -18.94 5.14 -22.03
CA VAL A 355 -18.00 6.05 -21.36
C VAL A 355 -17.42 5.39 -20.10
N TYR A 356 -18.29 4.82 -19.26
CA TYR A 356 -17.88 4.18 -18.02
C TYR A 356 -17.05 2.91 -18.25
N GLU A 357 -17.43 2.10 -19.25
CA GLU A 357 -16.69 0.90 -19.63
C GLU A 357 -15.28 1.23 -20.13
N GLN A 358 -15.15 2.26 -20.96
CA GLN A 358 -13.85 2.68 -21.49
C GLN A 358 -12.97 3.34 -20.43
N ILE A 359 -13.54 4.12 -19.52
CA ILE A 359 -12.81 4.63 -18.34
C ILE A 359 -12.31 3.46 -17.51
N TYR A 360 -13.17 2.50 -17.14
CA TYR A 360 -12.74 1.34 -16.36
C TYR A 360 -11.60 0.60 -17.06
N ALA A 361 -11.78 0.28 -18.34
CA ALA A 361 -10.82 -0.50 -19.11
C ALA A 361 -9.48 0.20 -19.34
N ASN A 362 -9.42 1.54 -19.32
CA ASN A 362 -8.20 2.31 -19.61
C ASN A 362 -7.59 3.00 -18.39
N ALA A 363 -8.25 2.97 -17.22
CA ALA A 363 -7.84 3.77 -16.07
C ALA A 363 -7.75 3.00 -14.75
N VAL A 364 -8.31 1.80 -14.67
CA VAL A 364 -8.25 0.97 -13.45
C VAL A 364 -7.00 0.10 -13.51
N PHE A 365 -6.09 0.36 -12.57
CA PHE A 365 -4.87 -0.42 -12.35
C PHE A 365 -4.81 -0.80 -10.86
N PRO A 366 -5.35 -1.97 -10.48
CA PRO A 366 -5.53 -2.33 -9.07
C PRO A 366 -4.24 -2.27 -8.23
N ALA A 367 -3.09 -2.68 -8.78
CA ALA A 367 -1.82 -2.64 -8.04
C ALA A 367 -1.29 -1.22 -7.82
N GLN A 368 -1.72 -0.25 -8.64
CA GLN A 368 -1.30 1.15 -8.55
C GLN A 368 -2.28 2.03 -7.74
N GLY A 369 -3.38 1.45 -7.25
CA GLY A 369 -4.40 2.15 -6.48
C GLY A 369 -5.40 2.93 -7.35
N THR A 370 -5.91 4.07 -6.85
CA THR A 370 -6.95 4.87 -7.55
C THR A 370 -6.42 6.13 -8.20
N ARG A 371 -5.14 6.48 -8.02
CA ARG A 371 -4.58 7.72 -8.56
C ARG A 371 -4.58 7.75 -10.10
N PRO A 372 -4.19 6.68 -10.82
CA PRO A 372 -4.31 6.64 -12.28
C PRO A 372 -5.75 6.88 -12.74
N LEU A 373 -6.72 6.29 -12.03
CA LEU A 373 -8.14 6.44 -12.33
C LEU A 373 -8.58 7.91 -12.35
N PHE A 374 -8.25 8.66 -11.31
CA PHE A 374 -8.65 10.07 -11.21
C PHE A 374 -7.99 10.94 -12.30
N SER A 375 -6.72 10.70 -12.59
CA SER A 375 -5.99 11.40 -13.65
C SER A 375 -6.61 11.13 -15.03
N SER A 376 -6.95 9.87 -15.31
CA SER A 376 -7.57 9.50 -16.60
C SER A 376 -8.99 10.05 -16.75
N ILE A 377 -9.81 10.00 -15.69
CA ILE A 377 -11.15 10.61 -15.74
C ILE A 377 -11.05 12.11 -16.01
N HIS A 378 -10.13 12.81 -15.31
CA HIS A 378 -9.90 14.23 -15.56
C HIS A 378 -9.46 14.48 -17.01
N ALA A 379 -8.51 13.71 -17.53
CA ALA A 379 -8.03 13.86 -18.90
C ALA A 379 -9.12 13.60 -19.95
N ILE A 380 -10.00 12.61 -19.72
CA ILE A 380 -11.08 12.23 -20.65
C ILE A 380 -12.23 13.24 -20.60
N LEU A 381 -12.66 13.66 -19.41
CA LEU A 381 -13.90 14.45 -19.25
C LEU A 381 -13.68 15.95 -19.17
N SER A 382 -12.58 16.45 -18.60
CA SER A 382 -12.39 17.88 -18.28
C SER A 382 -12.56 18.78 -19.51
N ALA A 383 -11.65 18.70 -20.49
CA ALA A 383 -11.73 19.53 -21.70
C ALA A 383 -12.92 19.14 -22.58
N THR A 384 -13.28 17.85 -22.60
CA THR A 384 -14.33 17.32 -23.46
C THR A 384 -15.71 17.85 -23.06
N LEU A 385 -16.04 17.85 -21.77
CA LEU A 385 -17.31 18.38 -21.27
C LEU A 385 -17.44 19.88 -21.53
N VAL A 386 -16.36 20.66 -21.30
CA VAL A 386 -16.36 22.11 -21.57
C VAL A 386 -16.63 22.40 -23.06
N ASN A 387 -15.90 21.72 -23.95
CA ASN A 387 -16.07 21.90 -25.39
C ASN A 387 -17.44 21.41 -25.89
N ALA A 388 -17.95 20.30 -25.32
CA ALA A 388 -19.28 19.80 -25.62
C ALA A 388 -20.38 20.74 -25.12
N ALA A 389 -20.19 21.40 -23.98
CA ALA A 389 -21.14 22.36 -23.42
C ALA A 389 -21.22 23.60 -24.29
N LEU A 390 -20.06 24.16 -24.68
CA LEU A 390 -19.99 25.30 -25.59
C LEU A 390 -20.69 24.98 -26.92
N TRP A 391 -20.40 23.83 -27.51
CA TRP A 391 -21.09 23.38 -28.72
C TRP A 391 -22.61 23.21 -28.52
N ALA A 392 -23.04 22.61 -27.41
CA ALA A 392 -24.47 22.42 -27.15
C ALA A 392 -25.20 23.76 -26.98
N LEU A 393 -24.58 24.74 -26.32
CA LEU A 393 -25.10 26.10 -26.19
C LEU A 393 -25.23 26.80 -27.56
N GLU A 394 -24.25 26.63 -28.45
CA GLU A 394 -24.33 27.12 -29.84
C GLU A 394 -25.50 26.47 -30.61
N GLN A 395 -25.86 25.22 -30.27
CA GLN A 395 -27.03 24.51 -30.83
C GLN A 395 -28.35 24.86 -30.11
N GLY A 396 -28.33 25.77 -29.15
CA GLY A 396 -29.52 26.23 -28.42
C GLY A 396 -29.94 25.33 -27.24
N ALA A 397 -29.02 24.55 -26.67
CA ALA A 397 -29.28 23.84 -25.42
C ALA A 397 -29.53 24.83 -24.27
N ASN A 398 -30.55 24.54 -23.45
CA ASN A 398 -30.97 25.40 -22.33
C ASN A 398 -31.22 24.60 -21.03
N GLY A 399 -30.74 23.35 -21.00
CA GLY A 399 -30.88 22.45 -19.85
C GLY A 399 -32.16 21.62 -19.80
N ALA A 400 -33.18 21.91 -20.63
CA ALA A 400 -34.41 21.12 -20.66
C ALA A 400 -34.21 19.72 -21.27
N GLU A 401 -33.38 19.63 -22.30
CA GLU A 401 -33.05 18.38 -23.00
C GLU A 401 -31.58 17.99 -22.70
N PRO A 402 -31.31 16.69 -22.47
CA PRO A 402 -29.95 16.24 -22.18
C PRO A 402 -29.09 16.13 -23.45
N VAL A 403 -27.81 16.44 -23.30
CA VAL A 403 -26.76 16.13 -24.27
C VAL A 403 -26.18 14.76 -23.93
N TRP A 404 -26.25 13.83 -24.88
CA TRP A 404 -25.73 12.47 -24.70
C TRP A 404 -24.26 12.41 -25.10
N LEU A 405 -23.42 11.83 -24.26
CA LEU A 405 -22.02 11.58 -24.55
C LEU A 405 -21.76 10.09 -24.62
N MET A 406 -21.24 9.64 -25.75
CA MET A 406 -20.84 8.26 -26.00
C MET A 406 -19.36 8.23 -26.30
N LEU A 407 -18.65 7.19 -25.84
CA LEU A 407 -17.24 7.03 -26.16
C LEU A 407 -17.07 5.93 -27.21
N ASP A 408 -16.61 6.32 -28.39
CA ASP A 408 -16.17 5.39 -29.42
C ASP A 408 -14.67 5.15 -29.28
N ALA A 409 -14.28 3.91 -29.01
CA ALA A 409 -12.88 3.52 -28.86
C ALA A 409 -12.11 3.53 -30.20
N GLY A 410 -12.80 3.66 -31.34
CA GLY A 410 -12.25 3.60 -32.69
C GLY A 410 -12.04 2.15 -33.17
N ASP A 411 -12.34 1.91 -34.45
CA ASP A 411 -12.10 0.62 -35.12
C ASP A 411 -10.67 0.61 -35.71
N GLY A 412 -9.82 -0.27 -35.19
CA GLY A 412 -8.38 -0.34 -35.50
C GLY A 412 -8.04 -0.83 -36.92
N SER A 413 -9.05 -1.11 -37.75
CA SER A 413 -8.90 -1.64 -39.11
C SER A 413 -8.43 -0.57 -40.13
N GLN A 414 -8.52 0.72 -39.80
CA GLN A 414 -8.09 1.81 -40.68
C GLN A 414 -7.05 2.68 -39.96
N GLY A 415 -5.76 2.46 -40.26
CA GLY A 415 -4.64 3.17 -39.66
C GLY A 415 -4.80 4.70 -39.64
N ALA A 416 -4.14 5.38 -38.69
CA ALA A 416 -4.11 6.83 -38.45
C ALA A 416 -5.46 7.60 -38.33
N GLN A 417 -6.60 7.05 -38.77
CA GLN A 417 -7.95 7.65 -38.67
C GLN A 417 -8.81 7.06 -37.53
N GLY A 418 -8.40 5.94 -36.92
CA GLY A 418 -9.07 5.31 -35.77
C GLY A 418 -8.63 5.80 -34.39
N GLN A 419 -8.59 7.13 -34.14
CA GLN A 419 -8.41 7.64 -32.78
C GLN A 419 -9.73 7.53 -32.01
N ALA A 420 -9.65 7.24 -30.69
CA ALA A 420 -10.82 7.23 -29.83
C ALA A 420 -11.46 8.63 -29.79
N LYS A 421 -12.80 8.67 -29.76
CA LYS A 421 -13.57 9.92 -29.83
C LYS A 421 -14.71 9.89 -28.85
N MET A 422 -14.94 11.02 -28.18
CA MET A 422 -16.19 11.29 -27.50
C MET A 422 -17.18 11.89 -28.50
N VAL A 423 -18.33 11.26 -28.67
CA VAL A 423 -19.41 11.71 -29.54
C VAL A 423 -20.47 12.38 -28.68
N ALA A 424 -20.62 13.69 -28.84
CA ALA A 424 -21.72 14.45 -28.23
C ALA A 424 -22.91 14.49 -29.19
N ARG A 425 -24.09 14.18 -28.68
CA ARG A 425 -25.35 14.23 -29.43
C ARG A 425 -26.38 15.08 -28.71
N PHE A 426 -26.90 16.06 -29.44
CA PHE A 426 -28.02 16.89 -29.01
C PHE A 426 -29.05 16.95 -30.14
N ARG A 427 -30.23 16.37 -29.91
CA ARG A 427 -31.27 16.16 -30.94
C ARG A 427 -30.73 15.40 -32.16
N LEU A 428 -30.72 16.04 -33.34
CA LEU A 428 -30.19 15.51 -34.60
C LEU A 428 -28.72 15.91 -34.85
N ALA A 429 -28.19 16.87 -34.08
CA ALA A 429 -26.82 17.32 -34.23
C ALA A 429 -25.87 16.39 -33.48
N ARG A 430 -24.70 16.13 -34.09
CA ARG A 430 -23.61 15.39 -33.47
C ARG A 430 -22.29 16.13 -33.65
N ARG A 431 -21.40 16.03 -32.66
CA ARG A 431 -20.02 16.51 -32.75
C ARG A 431 -19.08 15.51 -32.10
N GLU A 432 -17.91 15.34 -32.71
CA GLU A 432 -16.87 14.43 -32.25
C GLU A 432 -15.74 15.23 -31.61
N PHE A 433 -15.25 14.75 -30.47
CA PHE A 433 -14.10 15.31 -29.76
C PHE A 433 -13.04 14.22 -29.62
N PRO A 434 -11.77 14.47 -30.01
CA PRO A 434 -10.72 13.48 -29.88
C PRO A 434 -10.41 13.20 -28.41
N VAL A 435 -10.24 11.92 -28.05
CA VAL A 435 -9.88 11.47 -26.71
C VAL A 435 -8.67 10.54 -26.80
N VAL A 436 -7.72 10.68 -25.87
CA VAL A 436 -6.56 9.80 -25.80
C VAL A 436 -6.88 8.65 -24.85
N LEU A 437 -6.86 7.41 -25.36
CA LEU A 437 -6.95 6.18 -24.57
C LEU A 437 -5.65 5.40 -24.76
N GLU A 438 -4.82 5.32 -23.71
CA GLU A 438 -3.48 4.73 -23.79
C GLU A 438 -3.49 3.20 -23.92
N LEU A 439 -4.38 2.51 -23.20
CA LEU A 439 -4.46 1.05 -23.19
C LEU A 439 -5.10 0.47 -24.45
N ASN A 440 -6.04 1.16 -25.10
CA ASN A 440 -6.65 0.66 -26.34
C ASN A 440 -5.65 0.55 -27.51
N ARG A 441 -4.58 1.36 -27.54
CA ARG A 441 -3.49 1.19 -28.52
C ARG A 441 -2.68 -0.09 -28.32
N LEU A 442 -2.62 -0.62 -27.09
CA LEU A 442 -1.95 -1.87 -26.74
C LEU A 442 -2.91 -3.07 -26.87
N LYS A 443 -4.17 -2.91 -26.44
CA LYS A 443 -5.21 -3.95 -26.42
C LYS A 443 -5.73 -4.37 -27.81
N GLN A 444 -5.61 -3.53 -28.83
CA GLN A 444 -6.21 -3.79 -30.16
C GLN A 444 -5.35 -4.64 -31.11
N ARG A 445 -4.15 -5.09 -30.70
CA ARG A 445 -3.46 -6.18 -31.39
C ARG A 445 -4.00 -7.54 -30.95
N ALA A 446 -5.32 -7.73 -31.00
CA ALA A 446 -5.90 -9.06 -31.03
C ALA A 446 -5.67 -9.68 -32.42
N ASN A 447 -4.40 -9.95 -32.73
CA ASN A 447 -4.06 -10.79 -33.87
C ASN A 447 -4.61 -12.19 -33.56
N ALA A 448 -5.39 -12.76 -34.46
CA ALA A 448 -5.86 -14.14 -34.33
C ALA A 448 -4.69 -15.11 -34.08
N ASP A 449 -3.53 -14.82 -34.67
CA ASP A 449 -2.30 -15.59 -34.44
C ASP A 449 -1.80 -15.46 -32.99
N PHE A 450 -1.92 -14.28 -32.38
CA PHE A 450 -1.49 -14.05 -30.99
C PHE A 450 -2.44 -14.72 -30.00
N ARG A 451 -3.75 -14.72 -30.29
CA ARG A 451 -4.73 -15.48 -29.51
C ARG A 451 -4.47 -16.99 -29.59
N ALA A 452 -4.14 -17.50 -30.78
CA ALA A 452 -3.78 -18.91 -30.97
C ALA A 452 -2.49 -19.28 -30.23
N LEU A 453 -1.47 -18.41 -30.27
CA LEU A 453 -0.25 -18.57 -29.49
C LEU A 453 -0.54 -18.71 -27.99
N LEU A 454 -1.26 -17.75 -27.42
CA LEU A 454 -1.62 -17.76 -26.00
C LEU A 454 -2.47 -18.98 -25.63
N ALA A 455 -3.44 -19.36 -26.46
CA ALA A 455 -4.29 -20.52 -26.19
C ALA A 455 -3.49 -21.83 -26.14
N VAL A 456 -2.55 -22.02 -27.09
CA VAL A 456 -1.66 -23.18 -27.11
C VAL A 456 -0.73 -23.19 -25.90
N HIS A 457 -0.16 -22.04 -25.57
CA HIS A 457 0.75 -21.88 -24.43
C HIS A 457 0.07 -22.20 -23.10
N GLU A 458 -1.05 -21.53 -22.79
CA GLU A 458 -1.77 -21.72 -21.54
C GLU A 458 -2.42 -23.10 -21.39
N ALA A 459 -2.87 -23.70 -22.50
CA ALA A 459 -3.37 -25.06 -22.49
C ALA A 459 -2.28 -26.07 -22.11
N GLY A 460 -1.02 -25.82 -22.48
CA GLY A 460 0.11 -26.69 -22.15
C GLY A 460 0.33 -26.78 -20.64
N HIS A 461 0.44 -25.60 -20.00
CA HIS A 461 0.51 -25.48 -18.55
C HIS A 461 -0.68 -26.13 -17.83
N GLY A 462 -1.90 -25.80 -18.28
CA GLY A 462 -3.13 -26.29 -17.68
C GLY A 462 -3.25 -27.81 -17.68
N LEU A 463 -2.98 -28.42 -18.84
CA LEU A 463 -3.01 -29.87 -19.02
C LEU A 463 -1.94 -30.57 -18.18
N VAL A 464 -0.68 -30.14 -18.27
CA VAL A 464 0.42 -30.79 -17.55
C VAL A 464 0.23 -30.65 -16.04
N TYR A 465 -0.23 -29.50 -15.55
CA TYR A 465 -0.57 -29.33 -14.13
C TYR A 465 -1.66 -30.30 -13.70
N ALA A 466 -2.73 -30.39 -14.51
CA ALA A 466 -3.86 -31.26 -14.23
C ALA A 466 -3.46 -32.74 -14.16
N LEU A 467 -2.60 -33.19 -15.06
CA LEU A 467 -2.10 -34.57 -15.09
C LEU A 467 -1.16 -34.87 -13.91
N LEU A 468 -0.23 -33.97 -13.60
CA LEU A 468 0.80 -34.22 -12.56
C LEU A 468 0.26 -34.05 -11.15
N PHE A 469 -0.62 -33.08 -10.92
CA PHE A 469 -1.18 -32.80 -9.60
C PHE A 469 -2.57 -33.40 -9.38
N GLY A 470 -3.15 -34.06 -10.40
CA GLY A 470 -4.40 -34.81 -10.33
C GLY A 470 -5.65 -33.94 -10.13
N ARG A 471 -5.60 -32.67 -10.53
CA ARG A 471 -6.69 -31.69 -10.36
C ARG A 471 -6.53 -30.50 -11.29
N ALA A 472 -7.65 -29.89 -11.67
CA ALA A 472 -7.62 -28.66 -12.47
C ALA A 472 -6.93 -27.49 -11.72
N PRO A 473 -6.16 -26.63 -12.42
CA PRO A 473 -5.80 -25.30 -11.91
C PRO A 473 -7.04 -24.49 -11.51
N GLN A 474 -6.84 -23.48 -10.66
CA GLN A 474 -7.90 -22.60 -10.15
C GLN A 474 -8.49 -21.68 -11.23
N GLU A 475 -7.73 -21.38 -12.27
CA GLU A 475 -8.18 -20.65 -13.45
C GLU A 475 -7.18 -20.84 -14.60
N ILE A 476 -7.69 -20.90 -15.84
CA ILE A 476 -6.90 -20.76 -17.07
C ILE A 476 -7.53 -19.66 -17.91
N ARG A 477 -6.74 -18.67 -18.32
CA ARG A 477 -7.24 -17.55 -19.13
C ARG A 477 -6.19 -17.04 -20.10
N ILE A 478 -6.66 -16.68 -21.30
CA ILE A 478 -5.90 -15.93 -22.29
C ILE A 478 -6.36 -14.47 -22.28
N ASN A 479 -5.41 -13.57 -22.12
CA ASN A 479 -5.53 -12.14 -22.14
C ASN A 479 -4.73 -11.56 -23.32
N VAL A 480 -5.42 -11.27 -24.42
CA VAL A 480 -4.79 -10.76 -25.66
C VAL A 480 -4.24 -9.32 -25.51
N ALA A 481 -4.30 -8.72 -24.32
CA ALA A 481 -3.94 -7.33 -24.01
C ALA A 481 -2.45 -7.09 -23.66
N SER A 482 -1.70 -8.12 -23.27
CA SER A 482 -0.29 -8.03 -22.92
C SER A 482 0.53 -9.06 -23.72
N PHE A 483 1.80 -8.74 -23.98
CA PHE A 483 2.72 -9.62 -24.72
C PHE A 483 3.02 -10.94 -23.98
N GLU A 484 2.76 -10.96 -22.68
CA GLU A 484 2.88 -12.10 -21.74
C GLU A 484 1.48 -12.64 -21.34
N GLY A 485 0.44 -12.32 -22.12
CA GLY A 485 -0.94 -12.30 -21.63
C GLY A 485 -1.68 -13.63 -21.56
N GLY A 486 -1.11 -14.64 -20.93
CA GLY A 486 -1.84 -15.83 -20.52
C GLY A 486 -1.48 -16.17 -19.07
N TYR A 487 -2.39 -16.76 -18.30
CA TYR A 487 -2.04 -17.17 -16.94
C TYR A 487 -2.82 -18.39 -16.44
N ASN A 488 -2.11 -19.20 -15.66
CA ASN A 488 -2.61 -20.35 -14.91
C ASN A 488 -2.44 -20.16 -13.39
N SER A 489 -3.54 -20.30 -12.64
CA SER A 489 -3.49 -20.20 -11.18
C SER A 489 -3.42 -21.56 -10.48
N TYR A 490 -2.41 -21.75 -9.62
CA TYR A 490 -2.16 -23.03 -8.95
C TYR A 490 -2.40 -22.96 -7.43
N VAL A 491 -2.86 -24.07 -6.85
CA VAL A 491 -3.07 -24.17 -5.40
C VAL A 491 -1.73 -24.26 -4.65
N LYS A 492 -1.51 -23.40 -3.66
CA LYS A 492 -0.31 -23.39 -2.79
C LYS A 492 -0.19 -24.66 -1.93
N ARG A 493 1.04 -25.15 -1.73
CA ARG A 493 1.37 -26.35 -0.91
C ARG A 493 2.20 -25.96 0.32
N LYS A 494 1.89 -26.56 1.48
CA LYS A 494 2.65 -26.37 2.75
C LYS A 494 4.07 -26.95 2.69
N ALA A 495 4.25 -28.05 1.98
CA ALA A 495 5.53 -28.73 1.84
C ALA A 495 5.69 -29.28 0.42
N TRP A 496 6.91 -29.17 -0.11
CA TRP A 496 7.27 -29.65 -1.43
C TRP A 496 8.15 -30.89 -1.31
N SER A 497 7.73 -31.99 -1.96
CA SER A 497 8.55 -33.19 -2.11
C SER A 497 9.49 -33.02 -3.30
N LYS A 498 10.53 -33.86 -3.37
CA LYS A 498 11.45 -33.91 -4.52
C LYS A 498 10.69 -34.04 -5.84
N GLN A 499 9.67 -34.90 -5.88
CA GLN A 499 8.85 -35.13 -7.06
C GLN A 499 8.00 -33.90 -7.40
N ASN A 500 7.35 -33.28 -6.41
CA ASN A 500 6.55 -32.08 -6.64
C ASN A 500 7.39 -30.92 -7.24
N THR A 501 8.66 -30.79 -6.83
CA THR A 501 9.55 -29.79 -7.40
C THR A 501 9.87 -30.08 -8.87
N LEU A 502 10.11 -31.35 -9.24
CA LEU A 502 10.27 -31.75 -10.65
C LEU A 502 9.00 -31.53 -11.45
N ASP A 503 7.85 -31.90 -10.88
CA ASP A 503 6.54 -31.70 -11.51
C ASP A 503 6.25 -30.20 -11.73
N SER A 504 6.63 -29.33 -10.79
CA SER A 504 6.53 -27.88 -10.98
C SER A 504 7.42 -27.37 -12.12
N ILE A 505 8.66 -27.86 -12.23
CA ILE A 505 9.56 -27.51 -13.34
C ILE A 505 8.96 -27.97 -14.67
N CYS A 506 8.39 -29.19 -14.71
CA CYS A 506 7.71 -29.72 -15.88
C CYS A 506 6.50 -28.86 -16.30
N VAL A 507 5.70 -28.41 -15.33
CA VAL A 507 4.60 -27.47 -15.58
C VAL A 507 5.11 -26.14 -16.12
N SER A 508 6.14 -25.52 -15.53
CA SER A 508 6.69 -24.26 -16.06
C SER A 508 7.23 -24.43 -17.49
N LEU A 509 7.79 -25.59 -17.85
CA LEU A 509 8.27 -25.81 -19.22
C LEU A 509 7.17 -26.20 -20.23
N ALA A 510 5.94 -26.41 -19.77
CA ALA A 510 4.85 -26.95 -20.57
C ALA A 510 4.33 -25.97 -21.65
N GLY A 511 4.30 -24.65 -21.39
CA GLY A 511 3.90 -23.66 -22.39
C GLY A 511 4.79 -23.70 -23.62
N ARG A 512 6.12 -23.62 -23.43
CA ARG A 512 7.10 -23.76 -24.51
C ARG A 512 7.06 -25.14 -25.17
N ALA A 513 6.81 -26.21 -24.41
CA ALA A 513 6.66 -27.55 -24.97
C ALA A 513 5.45 -27.62 -25.93
N ALA A 514 4.31 -27.03 -25.53
CA ALA A 514 3.11 -26.92 -26.37
C ALA A 514 3.37 -26.09 -27.63
N GLU A 515 4.02 -24.94 -27.52
CA GLU A 515 4.41 -24.13 -28.67
C GLU A 515 5.25 -24.91 -29.68
N ARG A 516 6.27 -25.64 -29.21
CA ARG A 516 7.14 -26.44 -30.08
C ARG A 516 6.40 -27.59 -30.77
N LEU A 517 5.42 -28.20 -30.10
CA LEU A 517 4.61 -29.27 -30.69
C LEU A 517 3.66 -28.74 -31.77
N VAL A 518 3.01 -27.60 -31.53
CA VAL A 518 1.97 -27.08 -32.44
C VAL A 518 2.55 -26.20 -33.56
N PHE A 519 3.52 -25.34 -33.23
CA PHE A 519 4.10 -24.37 -34.16
C PHE A 519 5.49 -24.78 -34.71
N GLY A 520 6.06 -25.88 -34.21
CA GLY A 520 7.40 -26.35 -34.56
C GLY A 520 8.51 -25.59 -33.85
N ASP A 521 9.76 -26.06 -34.00
CA ASP A 521 10.91 -25.51 -33.27
C ASP A 521 11.21 -24.03 -33.61
N ALA A 522 10.99 -23.65 -34.87
CA ALA A 522 11.13 -22.27 -35.34
C ALA A 522 9.97 -21.36 -34.91
N GLY A 523 8.86 -21.93 -34.43
CA GLY A 523 7.67 -21.21 -33.96
C GLY A 523 7.64 -20.96 -32.45
N ALA A 524 8.67 -21.40 -31.70
CA ALA A 524 8.80 -21.10 -30.28
C ALA A 524 9.07 -19.61 -30.06
N THR A 525 8.42 -19.02 -29.06
CA THR A 525 8.40 -17.57 -28.87
C THR A 525 9.24 -17.11 -27.68
N THR A 526 9.48 -15.80 -27.59
CA THR A 526 10.10 -15.17 -26.42
C THR A 526 9.14 -15.07 -25.22
N GLY A 527 7.85 -15.41 -25.39
CA GLY A 527 6.85 -15.35 -24.32
C GLY A 527 7.14 -16.31 -23.16
N ALA A 528 7.90 -17.38 -23.39
CA ALA A 528 8.30 -18.33 -22.36
C ALA A 528 9.52 -17.89 -21.51
N GLU A 529 10.02 -16.64 -21.65
CA GLU A 529 11.19 -16.17 -20.90
C GLU A 529 10.99 -16.26 -19.38
N GLN A 530 9.83 -15.83 -18.90
CA GLN A 530 9.47 -15.86 -17.48
C GLN A 530 9.33 -17.28 -16.96
N ASP A 531 8.68 -18.17 -17.72
CA ASP A 531 8.57 -19.58 -17.39
C ASP A 531 9.93 -20.27 -17.29
N LEU A 532 10.84 -19.95 -18.22
CA LEU A 532 12.20 -20.45 -18.20
C LEU A 532 12.97 -19.92 -16.99
N ALA A 533 12.80 -18.65 -16.64
CA ALA A 533 13.40 -18.07 -15.44
C ALA A 533 12.89 -18.76 -14.16
N GLN A 534 11.57 -18.96 -14.05
CA GLN A 534 10.95 -19.64 -12.92
C GLN A 534 11.34 -21.13 -12.83
N ALA A 535 11.36 -21.83 -13.95
CA ALA A 535 11.82 -23.22 -14.03
C ALA A 535 13.29 -23.33 -13.60
N THR A 536 14.13 -22.40 -14.07
CA THR A 536 15.56 -22.34 -13.74
C THR A 536 15.77 -22.03 -12.26
N GLU A 537 15.04 -21.08 -11.68
CA GLU A 537 15.09 -20.78 -10.25
C GLU A 537 14.67 -22.00 -9.43
N THR A 538 13.56 -22.65 -9.82
CA THR A 538 13.04 -23.83 -9.12
C THR A 538 14.02 -25.00 -9.19
N ALA A 539 14.63 -25.24 -10.35
CA ALA A 539 15.68 -26.24 -10.54
C ALA A 539 16.96 -25.90 -9.76
N ALA A 540 17.34 -24.62 -9.70
CA ALA A 540 18.48 -24.18 -8.90
C ALA A 540 18.22 -24.41 -7.41
N ARG A 541 17.02 -24.09 -6.90
CA ARG A 541 16.63 -24.36 -5.51
C ARG A 541 16.56 -25.86 -5.21
N HIS A 542 16.04 -26.66 -6.16
CA HIS A 542 16.01 -28.12 -6.08
C HIS A 542 17.39 -28.69 -5.78
N VAL A 543 18.40 -28.27 -6.55
CA VAL A 543 19.77 -28.76 -6.42
C VAL A 543 20.50 -28.10 -5.24
N ARG A 544 20.45 -26.77 -5.12
CA ARG A 544 21.32 -25.99 -4.22
C ARG A 544 20.77 -25.78 -2.83
N HIS A 545 19.45 -25.65 -2.66
CA HIS A 545 18.85 -25.30 -1.36
C HIS A 545 18.23 -26.52 -0.68
N HIS A 546 17.61 -27.39 -1.47
CA HIS A 546 16.87 -28.54 -0.97
C HIS A 546 17.67 -29.85 -0.96
N ALA A 547 18.92 -29.82 -1.47
CA ALA A 547 19.81 -30.98 -1.53
C ALA A 547 19.15 -32.20 -2.22
N PHE A 548 18.27 -31.95 -3.19
CA PHE A 548 17.63 -33.03 -3.97
C PHE A 548 18.49 -33.50 -5.14
N GLY A 549 19.56 -32.77 -5.46
CA GLY A 549 20.54 -33.16 -6.46
C GLY A 549 21.62 -34.12 -5.93
N SER A 550 22.74 -34.17 -6.63
CA SER A 550 23.91 -35.00 -6.27
C SER A 550 24.62 -34.55 -4.98
N ARG A 551 24.50 -33.26 -4.64
CA ARG A 551 25.11 -32.65 -3.45
C ARG A 551 24.13 -32.59 -2.28
N TRP A 552 24.65 -32.89 -1.09
CA TRP A 552 23.89 -32.87 0.17
C TRP A 552 24.06 -31.57 0.96
N SER A 553 25.04 -30.74 0.59
CA SER A 553 25.28 -29.43 1.20
C SER A 553 24.46 -28.35 0.51
N ARG A 554 24.06 -27.32 1.29
CA ARG A 554 23.46 -26.11 0.75
C ARG A 554 24.51 -25.27 0.04
N THR A 555 24.21 -24.84 -1.19
CA THR A 555 25.08 -24.01 -2.02
C THR A 555 24.49 -22.63 -2.20
N ASP A 556 25.20 -21.59 -1.76
CA ASP A 556 24.80 -20.18 -1.83
C ASP A 556 26.03 -19.29 -2.03
N VAL A 557 25.83 -18.05 -2.48
CA VAL A 557 26.91 -17.04 -2.52
C VAL A 557 26.86 -16.26 -1.20
N THR A 558 27.82 -16.49 -0.30
CA THR A 558 27.96 -15.75 0.97
C THR A 558 29.24 -14.91 0.98
N THR A 559 29.22 -13.79 1.67
CA THR A 559 30.40 -12.95 1.96
C THR A 559 30.99 -13.21 3.34
N ASP A 560 30.37 -14.08 4.16
CA ASP A 560 30.81 -14.37 5.53
C ASP A 560 31.57 -15.71 5.59
N ALA A 561 32.77 -15.69 6.15
CA ALA A 561 33.67 -16.84 6.19
C ALA A 561 33.26 -17.91 7.22
N ASN A 562 32.29 -17.62 8.09
CA ASN A 562 31.79 -18.53 9.13
C ASN A 562 30.52 -19.29 8.76
N ASP A 563 29.96 -19.03 7.57
CA ASP A 563 28.88 -19.83 7.02
C ASP A 563 29.48 -21.10 6.42
N ASN A 564 29.19 -22.27 7.00
CA ASN A 564 29.58 -23.58 6.46
C ASN A 564 28.77 -23.93 5.18
N LEU A 565 28.73 -23.02 4.20
CA LEU A 565 28.01 -23.09 2.94
C LEU A 565 28.99 -23.48 1.81
N ASN A 566 28.53 -24.31 0.89
CA ASN A 566 29.34 -24.71 -0.26
C ASN A 566 29.11 -23.71 -1.41
N THR A 567 30.00 -22.73 -1.62
CA THR A 567 29.79 -21.62 -2.58
C THR A 567 30.12 -21.96 -4.04
N ASP A 568 30.44 -23.21 -4.35
CA ASP A 568 30.75 -23.66 -5.72
C ASP A 568 29.47 -23.84 -6.55
N VAL A 569 28.95 -22.71 -7.02
CA VAL A 569 27.74 -22.61 -7.85
C VAL A 569 27.94 -23.27 -9.22
N ALA A 570 29.13 -23.13 -9.82
CA ALA A 570 29.40 -23.58 -11.18
C ALA A 570 29.22 -25.10 -11.36
N ALA A 571 29.64 -25.89 -10.37
CA ALA A 571 29.51 -27.35 -10.43
C ALA A 571 28.06 -27.86 -10.44
N THR A 572 27.09 -27.04 -9.99
CA THR A 572 25.66 -27.40 -9.98
C THR A 572 24.93 -27.04 -11.28
N ASN A 573 25.49 -26.13 -12.10
CA ASN A 573 24.83 -25.62 -13.31
C ASN A 573 24.51 -26.73 -14.32
N ARG A 574 25.44 -27.67 -14.53
CA ARG A 574 25.24 -28.78 -15.46
C ARG A 574 24.10 -29.70 -15.03
N GLU A 575 23.96 -29.92 -13.73
CA GLU A 575 22.87 -30.74 -13.18
C GLU A 575 21.51 -30.03 -13.32
N ILE A 576 21.48 -28.72 -13.10
CA ILE A 576 20.28 -27.88 -13.32
C ILE A 576 19.84 -27.96 -14.78
N GLU A 577 20.76 -27.77 -15.74
CA GLU A 577 20.47 -27.91 -17.18
C GLU A 577 19.93 -29.29 -17.55
N GLN A 578 20.49 -30.35 -16.95
CA GLN A 578 20.01 -31.72 -17.18
C GLN A 578 18.59 -31.93 -16.66
N ILE A 579 18.23 -31.33 -15.51
CA ILE A 579 16.87 -31.38 -14.98
C ILE A 579 15.92 -30.65 -15.93
N LEU A 580 16.25 -29.41 -16.34
CA LEU A 580 15.43 -28.63 -17.26
C LEU A 580 15.21 -29.38 -18.59
N ALA A 581 16.27 -29.94 -19.18
CA ALA A 581 16.15 -30.72 -20.41
C ALA A 581 15.26 -31.96 -20.27
N ARG A 582 15.37 -32.69 -19.15
CA ARG A 582 14.54 -33.88 -18.88
C ARG A 582 13.08 -33.53 -18.66
N GLU A 583 12.79 -32.51 -17.86
CA GLU A 583 11.42 -32.10 -17.58
C GLU A 583 10.77 -31.44 -18.81
N HIS A 584 11.54 -30.79 -19.70
CA HIS A 584 11.06 -30.32 -21.01
C HIS A 584 10.63 -31.50 -21.90
N ILE A 585 11.44 -32.55 -21.98
CA ILE A 585 11.10 -33.77 -22.75
C ILE A 585 9.85 -34.43 -22.15
N ARG A 586 9.78 -34.53 -20.83
CA ARG A 586 8.61 -35.07 -20.13
C ARG A 586 7.33 -34.27 -20.42
N ALA A 587 7.42 -32.93 -20.47
CA ALA A 587 6.30 -32.08 -20.82
C ALA A 587 5.82 -32.35 -22.26
N LEU A 588 6.74 -32.49 -23.21
CA LEU A 588 6.42 -32.86 -24.59
C LEU A 588 5.67 -34.20 -24.66
N GLU A 589 6.20 -35.24 -24.00
CA GLU A 589 5.60 -36.58 -23.97
C GLU A 589 4.20 -36.57 -23.34
N LEU A 590 3.98 -35.78 -22.27
CA LEU A 590 2.69 -35.66 -21.61
C LEU A 590 1.64 -34.99 -22.50
N ILE A 591 2.02 -33.90 -23.19
CA ILE A 591 1.11 -33.19 -24.10
C ILE A 591 0.79 -34.06 -25.31
N GLU A 592 1.79 -34.73 -25.89
CA GLU A 592 1.62 -35.60 -27.05
C GLU A 592 0.74 -36.83 -26.73
N SER A 593 0.97 -37.49 -25.59
CA SER A 593 0.15 -38.63 -25.16
C SER A 593 -1.30 -38.26 -24.83
N HIS A 594 -1.59 -36.98 -24.57
CA HIS A 594 -2.92 -36.46 -24.27
C HIS A 594 -3.39 -35.42 -25.30
N ALA A 595 -2.94 -35.52 -26.55
CA ALA A 595 -3.19 -34.53 -27.60
C ALA A 595 -4.69 -34.21 -27.81
N THR A 596 -5.58 -35.21 -27.70
CA THR A 596 -7.03 -34.98 -27.82
C THR A 596 -7.57 -34.07 -26.71
N ALA A 597 -7.14 -34.30 -25.47
CA ALA A 597 -7.53 -33.47 -24.34
C ALA A 597 -6.90 -32.08 -24.41
N PHE A 598 -5.63 -32.00 -24.83
CA PHE A 598 -4.92 -30.76 -25.10
C PHE A 598 -5.68 -29.87 -26.10
N LEU A 599 -6.03 -30.41 -27.27
CA LEU A 599 -6.76 -29.66 -28.31
C LEU A 599 -8.14 -29.20 -27.84
N ALA A 600 -8.85 -30.02 -27.05
CA ALA A 600 -10.13 -29.60 -26.47
C ALA A 600 -9.99 -28.39 -25.53
N VAL A 601 -8.90 -28.31 -24.77
CA VAL A 601 -8.59 -27.14 -23.92
C VAL A 601 -8.22 -25.94 -24.79
N VAL A 602 -7.41 -26.11 -25.84
CA VAL A 602 -7.07 -25.04 -26.79
C VAL A 602 -8.33 -24.47 -27.46
N ASP A 603 -9.24 -25.32 -27.94
CA ASP A 603 -10.47 -24.90 -28.60
C ASP A 603 -11.38 -24.11 -27.65
N ALA A 604 -11.49 -24.55 -26.40
CA ALA A 604 -12.25 -23.85 -25.37
C ALA A 604 -11.64 -22.47 -25.04
N LEU A 605 -10.31 -22.36 -24.92
CA LEU A 605 -9.63 -21.07 -24.74
C LEU A 605 -9.79 -20.16 -25.95
N MET A 606 -9.70 -20.69 -27.17
CA MET A 606 -9.90 -19.93 -28.40
C MET A 606 -11.31 -19.33 -28.45
N ALA A 607 -12.33 -20.12 -28.10
CA ALA A 607 -13.74 -19.70 -28.13
C ALA A 607 -14.09 -18.70 -27.01
N GLN A 608 -13.74 -19.02 -25.76
CA GLN A 608 -14.26 -18.30 -24.59
C GLN A 608 -13.24 -17.35 -23.95
N GLY A 609 -11.95 -17.52 -24.23
CA GLY A 609 -10.87 -16.74 -23.63
C GLY A 609 -10.50 -17.16 -22.21
N SER A 610 -11.33 -17.94 -21.51
CA SER A 610 -11.06 -18.53 -20.21
C SER A 610 -11.79 -19.84 -20.03
N ILE A 611 -11.32 -20.68 -19.10
CA ILE A 611 -11.95 -21.95 -18.73
C ILE A 611 -12.03 -22.04 -17.21
N ALA A 612 -13.23 -22.30 -16.69
CA ALA A 612 -13.43 -22.50 -15.25
C ALA A 612 -12.90 -23.88 -14.80
N PRO A 613 -12.46 -24.06 -13.53
CA PRO A 613 -11.88 -25.32 -13.04
C PRO A 613 -12.78 -26.55 -13.22
N ALA A 614 -14.09 -26.38 -13.04
CA ALA A 614 -15.05 -27.48 -13.19
C ALA A 614 -15.20 -27.91 -14.65
N GLU A 615 -15.18 -26.96 -15.58
CA GLU A 615 -15.22 -27.22 -17.02
C GLU A 615 -13.93 -27.89 -17.48
N LEU A 616 -12.78 -27.39 -17.04
CA LEU A 616 -11.49 -28.00 -17.33
C LEU A 616 -11.38 -29.43 -16.77
N ALA A 617 -11.82 -29.65 -15.53
CA ALA A 617 -11.83 -30.99 -14.93
C ALA A 617 -12.71 -31.95 -15.75
N ALA A 618 -13.84 -31.48 -16.27
CA ALA A 618 -14.71 -32.26 -17.15
C ALA A 618 -14.04 -32.57 -18.50
N LEU A 619 -13.39 -31.58 -19.12
CA LEU A 619 -12.64 -31.76 -20.38
C LEU A 619 -11.49 -32.77 -20.24
N LEU A 620 -10.83 -32.79 -19.08
CA LEU A 620 -9.67 -33.65 -18.80
C LEU A 620 -10.05 -34.99 -18.14
N GLY A 621 -11.34 -35.26 -17.91
CA GLY A 621 -11.80 -36.50 -17.26
C GLY A 621 -11.31 -36.66 -15.81
N LEU A 622 -11.02 -35.55 -15.13
CA LEU A 622 -10.58 -35.55 -13.73
C LEU A 622 -11.78 -35.64 -12.77
N PRO A 623 -11.61 -36.27 -11.60
CA PRO A 623 -12.66 -36.27 -10.58
C PRO A 623 -12.97 -34.82 -10.18
N LEU A 624 -14.20 -34.38 -10.45
CA LEU A 624 -14.73 -33.12 -9.92
C LEU A 624 -14.57 -33.18 -8.40
N ALA A 625 -13.89 -32.20 -7.80
CA ALA A 625 -13.83 -32.10 -6.35
C ALA A 625 -15.26 -32.05 -5.83
N THR A 626 -15.74 -33.15 -5.26
CA THR A 626 -17.08 -33.24 -4.70
C THR A 626 -17.20 -32.18 -3.62
N ALA A 627 -18.25 -31.35 -3.70
CA ALA A 627 -18.67 -30.45 -2.64
C ALA A 627 -19.11 -31.25 -1.40
N GLY A 628 -18.14 -31.82 -0.68
CA GLY A 628 -18.29 -32.22 0.71
C GLY A 628 -18.17 -31.00 1.62
N PRO A 629 -18.63 -31.08 2.89
CA PRO A 629 -18.61 -29.93 3.79
C PRO A 629 -17.19 -29.39 3.89
N PRO A 630 -17.00 -28.06 3.86
CA PRO A 630 -15.69 -27.47 3.71
C PRO A 630 -14.85 -27.82 4.93
N ALA A 631 -13.84 -28.67 4.75
CA ALA A 631 -12.57 -28.33 5.37
C ALA A 631 -12.24 -26.94 4.81
N GLY A 632 -12.20 -25.92 5.67
CA GLY A 632 -12.24 -24.51 5.28
C GLY A 632 -11.23 -24.12 4.18
N PRO A 633 -11.32 -22.89 3.65
CA PRO A 633 -10.51 -22.39 2.52
C PRO A 633 -8.98 -22.31 2.78
N GLU A 634 -8.47 -22.99 3.82
CA GLU A 634 -7.10 -22.98 4.33
C GLU A 634 -6.39 -24.35 4.29
N ALA A 635 -7.04 -25.42 3.81
CA ALA A 635 -6.39 -26.73 3.70
C ALA A 635 -5.46 -26.77 2.47
N GLU A 636 -4.29 -26.13 2.58
CA GLU A 636 -3.22 -26.30 1.61
C GLU A 636 -2.83 -27.80 1.51
N PRO A 637 -2.90 -28.40 0.31
CA PRO A 637 -2.69 -29.82 0.08
C PRO A 637 -1.27 -30.27 0.43
N LEU A 638 -1.18 -31.49 0.98
CA LEU A 638 0.05 -32.22 1.26
C LEU A 638 0.00 -33.57 0.56
N ASP A 639 1.17 -34.16 0.25
CA ASP A 639 1.23 -35.55 -0.17
C ASP A 639 0.73 -36.46 0.96
N ALA A 640 0.27 -37.67 0.62
CA ALA A 640 -0.29 -38.64 1.57
C ALA A 640 0.78 -39.29 2.48
N TYR A 641 1.60 -38.47 3.16
CA TYR A 641 2.68 -38.90 4.04
C TYR A 641 2.20 -39.84 5.15
N ALA A 642 0.98 -39.64 5.66
CA ALA A 642 0.38 -40.54 6.65
C ALA A 642 0.19 -41.97 6.09
N THR A 643 -0.28 -42.10 4.86
CA THR A 643 -0.45 -43.38 4.16
C THR A 643 0.90 -44.03 3.83
N GLN A 644 1.89 -43.22 3.42
CA GLN A 644 3.25 -43.69 3.18
C GLN A 644 3.89 -44.20 4.49
N LEU A 645 3.71 -43.49 5.60
CA LEU A 645 4.17 -43.92 6.92
C LEU A 645 3.48 -45.21 7.38
N ALA A 646 2.17 -45.35 7.15
CA ALA A 646 1.43 -46.57 7.43
C ALA A 646 1.97 -47.75 6.61
N SER A 647 2.25 -47.53 5.33
CA SER A 647 2.85 -48.53 4.43
C SER A 647 4.27 -48.91 4.88
N PHE A 648 5.07 -47.95 5.34
CA PHE A 648 6.39 -48.19 5.91
C PHE A 648 6.32 -49.02 7.19
N LYS A 649 5.40 -48.67 8.11
CA LYS A 649 5.15 -49.44 9.34
C LYS A 649 4.71 -50.88 9.02
N ALA A 650 3.89 -51.07 7.99
CA ALA A 650 3.42 -52.39 7.55
C ALA A 650 4.54 -53.26 6.94
N ARG A 651 5.62 -52.68 6.41
CA ARG A 651 6.76 -53.42 5.84
C ARG A 651 7.63 -54.12 6.90
N GLY A 652 7.47 -53.82 8.19
CA GLY A 652 8.22 -54.46 9.27
C GLY A 652 9.74 -54.18 9.26
N LYS A 653 10.46 -54.67 10.28
CA LYS A 653 11.91 -54.44 10.48
C LYS A 653 12.71 -55.00 9.28
N PRO A 654 13.69 -54.26 8.71
CA PRO A 654 14.49 -54.79 7.60
C PRO A 654 15.28 -56.03 8.05
N PRO A 655 15.50 -57.03 7.17
CA PRO A 655 16.29 -58.21 7.50
C PRO A 655 17.70 -57.79 7.95
N ALA A 656 18.21 -58.45 8.99
CA ALA A 656 19.54 -58.20 9.55
C ALA A 656 20.60 -58.39 8.45
N GLY A 657 21.11 -57.27 7.92
CA GLY A 657 22.00 -57.23 6.75
C GLY A 657 21.80 -56.01 5.85
N GLY A 658 20.65 -55.32 5.94
CA GLY A 658 20.34 -54.14 5.12
C GLY A 658 21.29 -52.95 5.35
N ALA A 659 21.76 -52.74 6.58
CA ALA A 659 22.66 -51.62 6.91
C ALA A 659 24.03 -51.73 6.23
N ALA A 660 24.59 -52.94 6.11
CA ALA A 660 25.86 -53.18 5.42
C ALA A 660 25.74 -52.99 3.90
N ARG A 661 24.55 -53.21 3.34
CA ARG A 661 24.26 -53.02 1.92
C ARG A 661 24.03 -51.54 1.57
N LEU A 662 23.45 -50.76 2.49
CA LEU A 662 23.28 -49.30 2.38
C LEU A 662 24.62 -48.55 2.49
N LEU A 663 25.51 -48.97 3.41
CA LEU A 663 26.84 -48.37 3.53
C LEU A 663 27.74 -48.62 2.31
N ARG A 664 27.57 -49.75 1.61
CA ARG A 664 28.25 -50.03 0.33
C ARG A 664 27.68 -49.28 -0.88
N ALA A 665 26.49 -48.71 -0.76
CA ALA A 665 25.87 -47.91 -1.82
C ALA A 665 26.07 -46.39 -1.62
N LEU A 666 26.55 -45.99 -0.43
CA LEU A 666 26.87 -44.61 -0.04
C LEU A 666 28.37 -44.29 -0.12
N ALA A 667 29.22 -45.30 -0.34
CA ALA A 667 30.64 -45.18 -0.69
C ALA A 667 30.81 -45.41 -2.19
#